data_AF-A0A846C9Y5-F1
#
_entry.id   AF-A0A846C9Y5-F1
#
_cell.length_a   1.000
_cell.length_b   1.000
_cell.length_c   1.000
_cell.angle_alpha   90.00
_cell.angle_beta   90.00
_cell.angle_gamma   90.00
#
_symmetry.space_group_name_H-M   'P 1'
#
loop_
_entity.id
_entity.type
_entity.pdbx_description
1 polymer ?
#
loop_
_entity_poly.entity_id
_entity_poly.type
_entity_poly.pdbx_seq_one_letter_code
_entity_poly.pdbx_strand_id
1 'polypeptide(L)'
;MKPTVFIITGMHRSGTSLTSSLFQSLGVNIGEKLVGPEYGNIRGHFEDIEFVELHKGILRSQGIDDLGSNVEIKEIPVKKQYLKAAKRLIKNRQEENEKKSKSWGWKDPRTTLFLNFWLELLPDAKYIFVYRSPWEVVDSLYRRGTDEKLLEQPEIAVKMWFNYNQRILDFYQQFSAQCLIDKVDSIGKNSESFIQAVNEKFGVDLAVPPPGNFAESLLVKDISETTKPSLIEKYFPETLEVYQQLEEFRIQKSEFRSFYEVRSNQSEVKSESELWEFRDWLNIRGLEKQINSLETDVERWEEIFREAKQKVGNLETELGETQQELDIRLVKLQESNQKLELLEVELGKTQVQLDGKETNLQASQTKVVTLERKLGQTQSQLENNETKLEESQQKIVRLEIDLGQTQAQLDNSKTRFQEALAKILTLETELGKALVQLEGTQIKLTESQKKLLGVETDFGEIQVQLEGNKIKLTESQEKIGILETELGQTQLQFNGNILKLQESQTQIQLLETELGKTQQKLDGTQVKLQESQTQIQLLETELGKTQQKLDGTQVKLQESQTQIQLLETELGKTQQKLDGTQVKLQESQTQIKLLETELGKTQQKLDGTQVKLQESQTQIKLLETELGKTQTSLAQTQTSLQQTKQETETLRVEISAMKSSKFWKFREKWFTLKSKLRKLRPHFLFSIDSPINWKISNSQIEIVGWCFHDTLNIQNIRARVETEIFLGKYGIPRPDVTQQYNDISTAFNSGFEIFVQLSPGNYQLILEAEVRPRVGVSVSEAPLQEAAPLQEAAPLQEAAPLQEA
;
A
#
# COMPACT_ATOMS: atom_id res chain seq x y z
N MET A 1 -34.74 49.19 -47.34
CA MET A 1 -34.52 50.47 -46.66
C MET A 1 -33.11 50.45 -46.09
N LYS A 2 -32.38 51.57 -46.10
CA LYS A 2 -31.09 51.64 -45.39
C LYS A 2 -31.36 51.47 -43.89
N PRO A 3 -30.55 50.68 -43.16
CA PRO A 3 -30.77 50.48 -41.73
C PRO A 3 -30.52 51.80 -40.97
N THR A 4 -31.32 52.04 -39.92
CA THR A 4 -31.16 53.24 -39.09
C THR A 4 -29.89 53.12 -38.25
N VAL A 5 -29.08 54.19 -38.20
CA VAL A 5 -27.83 54.22 -37.43
C VAL A 5 -28.04 54.99 -36.13
N PHE A 6 -27.80 54.35 -34.98
CA PHE A 6 -27.82 54.98 -33.66
C PHE A 6 -26.40 55.19 -33.14
N ILE A 7 -26.08 56.42 -32.75
CA ILE A 7 -24.82 56.76 -32.10
C ILE A 7 -25.12 57.10 -30.65
N ILE A 8 -24.75 56.19 -29.74
CA ILE A 8 -25.01 56.35 -28.30
C ILE A 8 -23.73 56.85 -27.65
N THR A 9 -23.74 58.09 -27.17
CA THR A 9 -22.54 58.71 -26.62
C THR A 9 -22.87 59.65 -25.45
N GLY A 10 -21.82 60.12 -24.79
CA GLY A 10 -21.86 60.87 -23.55
C GLY A 10 -20.45 60.92 -22.97
N MET A 11 -20.28 61.48 -21.77
CA MET A 11 -19.00 61.38 -21.09
C MET A 11 -18.80 59.97 -20.49
N HIS A 12 -17.55 59.61 -20.19
CA HIS A 12 -17.24 58.40 -19.43
C HIS A 12 -18.06 58.36 -18.13
N ARG A 13 -18.54 57.18 -17.72
CA ARG A 13 -19.35 57.01 -16.48
C ARG A 13 -20.69 57.77 -16.46
N SER A 14 -21.13 58.37 -17.57
CA SER A 14 -22.45 59.01 -17.67
C SER A 14 -23.63 58.04 -17.86
N GLY A 15 -23.41 56.73 -17.93
CA GLY A 15 -24.48 55.75 -18.13
C GLY A 15 -24.73 55.34 -19.59
N THR A 16 -23.80 55.65 -20.49
CA THR A 16 -23.86 55.24 -21.90
C THR A 16 -23.90 53.71 -22.06
N SER A 17 -23.23 52.94 -21.19
CA SER A 17 -23.29 51.46 -21.21
C SER A 17 -24.68 50.93 -20.87
N LEU A 18 -25.36 51.52 -19.87
CA LEU A 18 -26.73 51.16 -19.50
C LEU A 18 -27.69 51.41 -20.67
N THR A 19 -27.59 52.59 -21.28
CA THR A 19 -28.41 52.96 -22.44
C THR A 19 -28.13 52.04 -23.63
N SER A 20 -26.88 51.65 -23.86
CA SER A 20 -26.52 50.72 -24.94
C SER A 20 -27.06 49.31 -24.71
N SER A 21 -27.00 48.82 -23.48
CA SER A 21 -27.63 47.56 -23.08
C SER A 21 -29.14 47.58 -23.33
N LEU A 22 -29.80 48.71 -23.06
CA LEU A 22 -31.22 48.89 -23.36
C LEU A 22 -31.47 48.80 -24.87
N PHE A 23 -30.78 49.59 -25.69
CA PHE A 23 -30.95 49.56 -27.16
C PHE A 23 -30.63 48.19 -27.77
N GLN A 24 -29.62 47.49 -27.25
CA GLN A 24 -29.30 46.13 -27.68
C GLN A 24 -30.43 45.16 -27.36
N SER A 25 -31.04 45.25 -26.16
CA SER A 25 -32.21 44.44 -25.80
C SER A 25 -33.45 44.69 -26.68
N LEU A 26 -33.49 45.84 -27.35
CA LEU A 26 -34.56 46.24 -28.28
C LEU A 26 -34.24 45.88 -29.74
N GLY A 27 -33.16 45.16 -30.00
CA GLY A 27 -32.79 44.66 -31.32
C GLY A 27 -31.86 45.58 -32.14
N VAL A 28 -31.34 46.66 -31.56
CA VAL A 28 -30.29 47.46 -32.21
C VAL A 28 -28.95 46.73 -32.11
N ASN A 29 -28.29 46.49 -33.23
CA ASN A 29 -26.96 45.88 -33.21
C ASN A 29 -25.90 46.91 -32.81
N ILE A 30 -25.39 46.83 -31.58
CA ILE A 30 -24.35 47.72 -31.01
C ILE A 30 -22.92 47.18 -31.23
N GLY A 31 -22.77 46.03 -31.91
CA GLY A 31 -21.49 45.38 -32.21
C GLY A 31 -21.36 43.98 -31.58
N GLU A 32 -20.61 43.09 -32.24
CA GLU A 32 -20.39 41.69 -31.80
C GLU A 32 -19.10 41.54 -30.95
N LYS A 33 -18.09 42.40 -31.18
CA LYS A 33 -16.81 42.40 -30.44
C LYS A 33 -16.75 43.59 -29.48
N LEU A 34 -17.24 43.36 -28.27
CA LEU A 34 -17.38 44.39 -27.24
C LEU A 34 -16.23 44.33 -26.24
N VAL A 35 -15.82 45.48 -25.71
CA VAL A 35 -14.86 45.57 -24.59
C VAL A 35 -15.44 44.82 -23.38
N GLY A 36 -14.68 43.83 -22.90
CA GLY A 36 -15.07 42.91 -21.83
C GLY A 36 -15.30 43.58 -20.46
N PRO A 37 -15.85 42.86 -19.48
CA PRO A 37 -16.13 43.39 -18.14
C PRO A 37 -14.85 43.78 -17.39
N GLU A 38 -14.90 44.90 -16.68
CA GLU A 38 -13.83 45.44 -15.83
C GLU A 38 -14.34 45.63 -14.39
N TYR A 39 -13.44 45.75 -13.42
CA TYR A 39 -13.77 46.05 -12.03
C TYR A 39 -14.61 47.34 -11.94
N GLY A 40 -15.88 47.23 -11.54
CA GLY A 40 -16.86 48.33 -11.51
C GLY A 40 -17.81 48.42 -12.71
N ASN A 41 -17.78 47.45 -13.64
CA ASN A 41 -18.79 47.25 -14.69
C ASN A 41 -18.91 45.77 -15.11
N ILE A 42 -19.61 44.97 -14.30
CA ILE A 42 -19.72 43.50 -14.41
C ILE A 42 -20.40 43.04 -15.71
N ARG A 43 -21.24 43.89 -16.33
CA ARG A 43 -21.97 43.58 -17.57
C ARG A 43 -21.20 43.89 -18.87
N GLY A 44 -19.95 44.36 -18.79
CA GLY A 44 -19.17 44.77 -19.96
C GLY A 44 -19.44 46.21 -20.39
N HIS A 45 -18.57 46.79 -21.21
CA HIS A 45 -18.62 48.22 -21.55
C HIS A 45 -19.55 48.55 -22.73
N PHE A 46 -20.02 47.53 -23.46
CA PHE A 46 -20.81 47.68 -24.69
C PHE A 46 -20.15 48.61 -25.71
N GLU A 47 -18.81 48.70 -25.65
CA GLU A 47 -17.99 49.51 -26.56
C GLU A 47 -17.48 48.61 -27.69
N ASP A 48 -17.80 48.92 -28.94
CA ASP A 48 -17.25 48.22 -30.11
C ASP A 48 -15.74 48.52 -30.22
N ILE A 49 -14.91 47.48 -30.09
CA ILE A 49 -13.45 47.60 -30.03
C ILE A 49 -12.89 48.34 -31.24
N GLU A 50 -13.48 48.17 -32.44
CA GLU A 50 -12.96 48.82 -33.65
C GLU A 50 -13.19 50.33 -33.64
N PHE A 51 -14.32 50.80 -33.09
CA PHE A 51 -14.58 52.22 -32.89
C PHE A 51 -13.71 52.80 -31.78
N VAL A 52 -13.52 52.06 -30.68
CA VAL A 52 -12.65 52.49 -29.56
C VAL A 52 -11.21 52.69 -30.03
N GLU A 53 -10.64 51.72 -30.74
CA GLU A 53 -9.26 51.81 -31.21
C GLU A 53 -9.09 52.89 -32.29
N LEU A 54 -10.12 53.13 -33.11
CA LEU A 54 -10.14 54.26 -34.03
C LEU A 54 -10.08 55.60 -33.27
N HIS A 55 -10.95 55.81 -32.28
CA HIS A 55 -10.97 57.05 -31.50
C HIS A 55 -9.67 57.27 -30.72
N LYS A 56 -9.17 56.24 -30.00
CA LYS A 56 -7.88 56.30 -29.30
C LYS A 56 -6.73 56.59 -30.27
N GLY A 57 -6.73 55.95 -31.45
CA GLY A 57 -5.74 56.20 -32.48
C GLY A 57 -5.74 57.66 -32.97
N ILE A 58 -6.92 58.27 -33.12
CA ILE A 58 -7.06 59.69 -33.48
C ILE A 58 -6.52 60.57 -32.34
N LEU A 59 -6.93 60.33 -31.09
CA LEU A 59 -6.49 61.10 -29.92
C LEU A 59 -4.97 61.06 -29.74
N ARG A 60 -4.37 59.86 -29.74
CA ARG A 60 -2.91 59.69 -29.64
C ARG A 60 -2.16 60.39 -30.76
N SER A 61 -2.74 60.43 -31.97
CA SER A 61 -2.12 61.12 -33.11
C SER A 61 -2.02 62.64 -32.98
N GLN A 62 -2.72 63.21 -31.99
CA GLN A 62 -2.74 64.61 -31.61
C GLN A 62 -2.08 64.86 -30.24
N GLY A 63 -1.43 63.84 -29.65
CA GLY A 63 -0.80 63.95 -28.31
C GLY A 63 -1.81 63.98 -27.15
N ILE A 64 -3.04 63.52 -27.39
CA ILE A 64 -4.12 63.50 -26.40
C ILE A 64 -4.21 62.09 -25.81
N ASP A 65 -4.46 61.97 -24.51
CA ASP A 65 -4.68 60.68 -23.86
C ASP A 65 -5.96 59.98 -24.32
N ASP A 66 -6.04 58.68 -24.04
CA ASP A 66 -7.13 57.80 -24.47
C ASP A 66 -8.52 58.17 -23.92
N LEU A 67 -8.62 59.02 -22.89
CA LEU A 67 -9.89 59.51 -22.36
C LEU A 67 -10.26 60.88 -22.93
N GLY A 68 -9.35 61.53 -23.66
CA GLY A 68 -9.51 62.91 -24.06
C GLY A 68 -9.48 63.88 -22.88
N SER A 69 -8.69 63.59 -21.84
CA SER A 69 -8.74 64.35 -20.59
C SER A 69 -8.27 65.80 -20.74
N ASN A 70 -7.35 66.03 -21.69
CA ASN A 70 -6.73 67.34 -21.92
C ASN A 70 -7.28 68.05 -23.17
N VAL A 71 -8.46 67.65 -23.63
CA VAL A 71 -9.09 68.19 -24.84
C VAL A 71 -9.78 69.51 -24.53
N GLU A 72 -9.37 70.61 -25.16
CA GLU A 72 -10.15 71.86 -25.20
C GLU A 72 -11.37 71.74 -26.13
N ILE A 73 -12.31 72.68 -26.09
CA ILE A 73 -13.57 72.65 -26.88
C ILE A 73 -13.33 72.70 -28.42
N LYS A 74 -12.09 72.85 -28.89
CA LYS A 74 -11.74 72.92 -30.32
C LYS A 74 -11.92 71.56 -31.04
N GLU A 75 -12.28 71.61 -32.31
CA GLU A 75 -12.35 70.41 -33.16
C GLU A 75 -10.99 69.69 -33.23
N ILE A 76 -11.05 68.35 -33.20
CA ILE A 76 -9.85 67.51 -33.24
C ILE A 76 -9.55 67.16 -34.70
N PRO A 77 -8.40 67.56 -35.27
CA PRO A 77 -8.09 67.26 -36.66
C PRO A 77 -7.96 65.74 -36.91
N VAL A 78 -8.69 65.21 -37.89
CA VAL A 78 -8.63 63.79 -38.25
C VAL A 78 -7.72 63.58 -39.46
N LYS A 79 -6.60 62.86 -39.25
CA LYS A 79 -5.65 62.52 -40.33
C LYS A 79 -6.31 61.62 -41.39
N LYS A 80 -5.90 61.76 -42.66
CA LYS A 80 -6.47 61.00 -43.81
C LYS A 80 -6.54 59.49 -43.61
N GLN A 81 -5.59 58.89 -42.89
CA GLN A 81 -5.58 57.46 -42.60
C GLN A 81 -6.79 57.01 -41.75
N TYR A 82 -7.17 57.82 -40.76
CA TYR A 82 -8.30 57.52 -39.88
C TYR A 82 -9.63 57.79 -40.57
N LEU A 83 -9.69 58.80 -41.46
CA LEU A 83 -10.84 58.99 -42.34
C LEU A 83 -11.08 57.75 -43.23
N LYS A 84 -10.02 57.16 -43.81
CA LYS A 84 -10.13 55.92 -44.58
C LYS A 84 -10.59 54.75 -43.70
N ALA A 85 -10.05 54.63 -42.49
CA ALA A 85 -10.44 53.59 -41.54
C ALA A 85 -11.91 53.70 -41.12
N ALA A 86 -12.39 54.91 -40.80
CA ALA A 86 -13.78 55.19 -40.44
C ALA A 86 -14.75 54.84 -41.58
N LYS A 87 -14.44 55.24 -42.82
CA LYS A 87 -15.25 54.89 -44.00
C LYS A 87 -15.34 53.38 -44.22
N ARG A 88 -14.24 52.66 -44.00
CA ARG A 88 -14.23 51.18 -44.08
C ARG A 88 -15.08 50.57 -42.96
N LEU A 89 -14.95 51.08 -41.74
CA LEU A 89 -15.71 50.59 -40.59
C LEU A 89 -17.22 50.77 -40.78
N ILE A 90 -17.65 51.95 -41.25
CA ILE A 90 -19.05 52.23 -41.61
C ILE A 90 -19.54 51.25 -42.67
N LYS A 91 -18.77 51.08 -43.75
CA LYS A 91 -19.14 50.19 -44.86
C LYS A 91 -19.36 48.75 -44.35
N ASN A 92 -18.42 48.23 -43.57
CA ASN A 92 -18.52 46.88 -43.01
C ASN A 92 -19.76 46.73 -42.13
N ARG A 93 -20.01 47.67 -41.22
CA ARG A 93 -21.17 47.62 -40.32
C ARG A 93 -22.51 47.75 -41.06
N GLN A 94 -22.56 48.54 -42.13
CA GLN A 94 -23.74 48.62 -43.00
C GLN A 94 -24.00 47.29 -43.71
N GLU A 95 -22.99 46.71 -44.37
CA GLU A 95 -23.10 45.43 -45.08
C GLU A 95 -23.48 44.26 -44.15
N GLU A 96 -22.91 44.22 -42.93
CA GLU A 96 -23.24 43.22 -41.91
C GLU A 96 -24.71 43.30 -41.46
N ASN A 97 -25.28 44.50 -41.38
CA ASN A 97 -26.60 44.74 -40.84
C ASN A 97 -27.72 44.79 -41.89
N GLU A 98 -27.41 45.03 -43.17
CA GLU A 98 -28.38 45.04 -44.28
C GLU A 98 -29.27 43.77 -44.34
N LYS A 99 -28.76 42.63 -43.84
CA LYS A 99 -29.49 41.35 -43.79
C LYS A 99 -29.90 40.91 -42.38
N LYS A 100 -29.26 41.44 -41.32
CA LYS A 100 -29.37 40.94 -39.94
C LYS A 100 -30.26 41.79 -39.03
N SER A 101 -30.27 43.12 -39.19
CA SER A 101 -31.05 44.01 -38.34
C SER A 101 -31.55 45.25 -39.08
N LYS A 102 -32.73 45.76 -38.68
CA LYS A 102 -33.29 47.01 -39.21
C LYS A 102 -32.54 48.25 -38.71
N SER A 103 -31.77 48.10 -37.62
CA SER A 103 -31.04 49.19 -36.97
C SER A 103 -29.69 48.71 -36.42
N TRP A 104 -28.66 49.52 -36.56
CA TRP A 104 -27.35 49.27 -35.97
C TRP A 104 -26.79 50.54 -35.36
N GLY A 105 -25.71 50.41 -34.61
CA GLY A 105 -25.08 51.54 -33.94
C GLY A 105 -23.80 51.15 -33.25
N TRP A 106 -23.24 52.09 -32.52
CA TRP A 106 -22.16 51.81 -31.59
C TRP A 106 -22.29 52.72 -30.38
N LYS A 107 -21.59 52.33 -29.32
CA LYS A 107 -21.33 53.19 -28.18
C LYS A 107 -19.82 53.32 -27.98
N ASP A 108 -19.40 54.54 -27.80
CA ASP A 108 -18.11 54.89 -27.22
C ASP A 108 -18.24 56.32 -26.68
N PRO A 109 -18.01 56.58 -25.38
CA PRO A 109 -18.04 57.94 -24.84
C PRO A 109 -17.23 58.95 -25.67
N ARG A 110 -16.07 58.52 -26.19
CA ARG A 110 -15.14 59.35 -26.97
C ARG A 110 -15.74 59.81 -28.31
N THR A 111 -16.80 59.16 -28.79
CA THR A 111 -17.54 59.59 -29.98
C THR A 111 -18.01 61.04 -29.84
N THR A 112 -18.31 61.48 -28.62
CA THR A 112 -18.63 62.88 -28.28
C THR A 112 -17.57 63.89 -28.73
N LEU A 113 -16.31 63.48 -28.80
CA LEU A 113 -15.21 64.33 -29.25
C LEU A 113 -15.14 64.45 -30.79
N PHE A 114 -15.92 63.67 -31.52
CA PHE A 114 -15.85 63.53 -32.98
C PHE A 114 -17.23 63.69 -33.64
N LEU A 115 -18.18 64.40 -33.03
CA LEU A 115 -19.57 64.48 -33.51
C LEU A 115 -19.68 65.03 -34.93
N ASN A 116 -19.04 66.16 -35.23
CA ASN A 116 -19.04 66.76 -36.57
C ASN A 116 -18.40 65.82 -37.61
N PHE A 117 -17.29 65.15 -37.24
CA PHE A 117 -16.65 64.16 -38.09
C PHE A 117 -17.59 62.99 -38.44
N TRP A 118 -18.36 62.48 -37.49
CA TRP A 118 -19.32 61.42 -37.75
C TRP A 118 -20.56 61.91 -38.51
N LEU A 119 -21.00 63.15 -38.28
CA LEU A 119 -22.10 63.77 -39.02
C LEU A 119 -21.76 63.90 -40.51
N GLU A 120 -20.53 64.30 -40.86
CA GLU A 120 -20.08 64.35 -42.25
C GLU A 120 -20.09 62.98 -42.95
N LEU A 121 -19.79 61.91 -42.21
CA LEU A 121 -19.74 60.55 -42.76
C LEU A 121 -21.10 59.85 -42.77
N LEU A 122 -21.97 60.18 -41.82
CA LEU A 122 -23.28 59.59 -41.60
C LEU A 122 -24.31 60.70 -41.30
N PRO A 123 -24.71 61.47 -42.32
CA PRO A 123 -25.56 62.66 -42.13
C PRO A 123 -26.97 62.35 -41.62
N ASP A 124 -27.42 61.10 -41.74
CA ASP A 124 -28.74 60.64 -41.30
C ASP A 124 -28.72 59.94 -39.92
N ALA A 125 -27.56 59.83 -39.27
CA ALA A 125 -27.41 59.12 -38.00
C ALA A 125 -28.22 59.77 -36.87
N LYS A 126 -28.75 58.94 -35.97
CA LYS A 126 -29.54 59.37 -34.81
C LYS A 126 -28.67 59.35 -33.57
N TYR A 127 -28.51 60.51 -32.94
CA TYR A 127 -27.63 60.69 -31.80
C TYR A 127 -28.42 60.60 -30.49
N ILE A 128 -28.00 59.68 -29.62
CA ILE A 128 -28.52 59.53 -28.27
C ILE A 128 -27.43 60.00 -27.31
N PHE A 129 -27.65 61.15 -26.70
CA PHE A 129 -26.74 61.76 -25.76
C PHE A 129 -27.16 61.47 -24.33
N VAL A 130 -26.29 60.80 -23.60
CA VAL A 130 -26.53 60.38 -22.23
C VAL A 130 -25.65 61.19 -21.30
N TYR A 131 -26.27 61.93 -20.38
CA TYR A 131 -25.53 62.68 -19.37
C TYR A 131 -25.89 62.22 -17.95
N ARG A 132 -25.03 62.61 -17.02
CA ARG A 132 -25.16 62.40 -15.58
C ARG A 132 -24.62 63.64 -14.88
N SER A 133 -25.05 63.91 -13.66
CA SER A 133 -24.57 65.09 -12.93
C SER A 133 -23.05 65.10 -12.79
N PRO A 134 -22.41 66.28 -12.80
CA PRO A 134 -20.95 66.38 -12.77
C PRO A 134 -20.34 65.77 -11.50
N TRP A 135 -20.99 65.94 -10.34
CA TRP A 135 -20.49 65.39 -9.08
C TRP A 135 -20.54 63.87 -9.01
N GLU A 136 -21.58 63.23 -9.57
CA GLU A 136 -21.65 61.76 -9.61
C GLU A 136 -20.61 61.16 -10.57
N VAL A 137 -20.34 61.83 -11.68
CA VAL A 137 -19.32 61.38 -12.65
C VAL A 137 -17.93 61.51 -12.02
N VAL A 138 -17.61 62.66 -11.41
CA VAL A 138 -16.34 62.88 -10.71
C VAL A 138 -16.15 61.84 -9.60
N ASP A 139 -17.16 61.62 -8.77
CA ASP A 139 -17.10 60.61 -7.71
C ASP A 139 -16.82 59.20 -8.27
N SER A 140 -17.51 58.85 -9.36
CA SER A 140 -17.31 57.55 -10.00
C SER A 140 -15.92 57.40 -10.62
N LEU A 141 -15.31 58.48 -11.13
CA LEU A 141 -13.97 58.45 -11.71
C LEU A 141 -12.91 58.30 -10.61
N TYR A 142 -13.04 59.03 -9.50
CA TYR A 142 -12.16 58.90 -8.34
C TYR A 142 -12.22 57.52 -7.71
N ARG A 143 -13.42 56.93 -7.61
CA ARG A 143 -13.61 55.57 -7.12
C ARG A 143 -12.95 54.51 -8.00
N ARG A 144 -12.94 54.72 -9.32
CA ARG A 144 -12.21 53.86 -10.26
C ARG A 144 -10.70 53.94 -9.97
N GLY A 145 -10.16 55.15 -9.94
CA GLY A 145 -8.81 55.44 -9.46
C GLY A 145 -7.68 54.83 -10.31
N THR A 146 -7.93 54.53 -11.58
CA THR A 146 -6.97 53.89 -12.50
C THR A 146 -6.28 54.88 -13.44
N ASP A 147 -6.77 56.11 -13.52
CA ASP A 147 -6.32 57.08 -14.52
C ASP A 147 -5.24 57.98 -13.91
N GLU A 148 -3.98 57.74 -14.29
CA GLU A 148 -2.78 58.42 -13.74
C GLU A 148 -2.92 59.96 -13.74
N LYS A 149 -3.42 60.53 -14.84
CA LYS A 149 -3.68 61.98 -14.93
C LYS A 149 -4.71 62.49 -13.93
N LEU A 150 -5.77 61.72 -13.63
CA LEU A 150 -6.75 62.10 -12.61
C LEU A 150 -6.17 61.95 -11.20
N LEU A 151 -5.20 61.04 -11.02
CA LEU A 151 -4.46 60.92 -9.75
C LEU A 151 -3.49 62.07 -9.53
N GLU A 152 -2.90 62.63 -10.59
CA GLU A 152 -2.02 63.80 -10.51
C GLU A 152 -2.80 65.12 -10.37
N GLN A 153 -3.85 65.29 -11.18
CA GLN A 153 -4.66 66.52 -11.26
C GLN A 153 -6.15 66.17 -11.17
N PRO A 154 -6.70 66.04 -9.94
CA PRO A 154 -8.07 65.56 -9.73
C PRO A 154 -9.14 66.41 -10.42
N GLU A 155 -8.95 67.72 -10.50
CA GLU A 155 -9.89 68.66 -11.10
C GLU A 155 -10.11 68.43 -12.61
N ILE A 156 -9.21 67.70 -13.29
CA ILE A 156 -9.39 67.28 -14.68
C ILE A 156 -10.71 66.51 -14.84
N ALA A 157 -11.16 65.76 -13.83
CA ALA A 157 -12.44 65.04 -13.91
C ALA A 157 -13.63 65.99 -14.17
N VAL A 158 -13.62 67.18 -13.57
CA VAL A 158 -14.65 68.22 -13.77
C VAL A 158 -14.51 68.85 -15.16
N LYS A 159 -13.29 69.24 -15.54
CA LYS A 159 -12.99 69.82 -16.86
C LYS A 159 -13.38 68.88 -17.99
N MET A 160 -13.10 67.59 -17.84
CA MET A 160 -13.52 66.55 -18.77
C MET A 160 -15.03 66.46 -18.90
N TRP A 161 -15.74 66.46 -17.77
CA TRP A 161 -17.20 66.45 -17.79
C TRP A 161 -17.72 67.66 -18.57
N PHE A 162 -17.20 68.86 -18.28
CA PHE A 162 -17.58 70.09 -18.97
C PHE A 162 -17.30 70.00 -20.48
N ASN A 163 -16.07 69.67 -20.88
CA ASN A 163 -15.67 69.65 -22.29
C ASN A 163 -16.49 68.66 -23.14
N TYR A 164 -16.81 67.48 -22.60
CA TYR A 164 -17.65 66.51 -23.29
C TYR A 164 -19.10 67.01 -23.42
N ASN A 165 -19.68 67.50 -22.33
CA ASN A 165 -21.07 67.92 -22.31
C ASN A 165 -21.32 69.24 -23.04
N GLN A 166 -20.35 70.16 -23.06
CA GLN A 166 -20.41 71.37 -23.88
C GLN A 166 -20.46 71.01 -25.37
N ARG A 167 -19.65 70.05 -25.82
CA ARG A 167 -19.72 69.57 -27.22
C ARG A 167 -21.06 68.95 -27.57
N ILE A 168 -21.69 68.25 -26.63
CA ILE A 168 -23.05 67.74 -26.80
C ILE A 168 -24.03 68.89 -26.98
N LEU A 169 -23.95 69.92 -26.13
CA LEU A 169 -24.82 71.09 -26.22
C LEU A 169 -24.63 71.84 -27.54
N ASP A 170 -23.38 72.14 -27.92
CA ASP A 170 -23.05 72.87 -29.15
C ASP A 170 -23.59 72.11 -30.38
N PHE A 171 -23.43 70.79 -30.41
CA PHE A 171 -23.93 69.94 -31.49
C PHE A 171 -25.46 69.86 -31.47
N TYR A 172 -26.08 69.72 -30.31
CA TYR A 172 -27.53 69.64 -30.16
C TYR A 172 -28.22 70.94 -30.61
N GLN A 173 -27.66 72.09 -30.26
CA GLN A 173 -28.21 73.39 -30.67
C GLN A 173 -28.24 73.55 -32.20
N GLN A 174 -27.25 72.99 -32.90
CA GLN A 174 -27.17 73.05 -34.36
C GLN A 174 -27.99 71.94 -35.05
N PHE A 175 -28.06 70.75 -34.47
CA PHE A 175 -28.60 69.54 -35.12
C PHE A 175 -29.71 68.84 -34.32
N SER A 176 -30.50 69.59 -33.54
CA SER A 176 -31.53 69.07 -32.61
C SER A 176 -32.57 68.11 -33.23
N ALA A 177 -32.78 68.16 -34.55
CA ALA A 177 -33.67 67.22 -35.25
C ALA A 177 -33.15 65.77 -35.23
N GLN A 178 -31.82 65.58 -35.19
CA GLN A 178 -31.17 64.27 -35.22
C GLN A 178 -30.73 63.77 -33.85
N CYS A 179 -30.99 64.57 -32.80
CA CYS A 179 -30.45 64.35 -31.48
C CYS A 179 -31.55 64.21 -30.43
N LEU A 180 -31.25 63.42 -29.41
CA LEU A 180 -32.06 63.30 -28.20
C LEU A 180 -31.11 63.23 -27.00
N ILE A 181 -31.36 64.07 -25.99
CA ILE A 181 -30.56 64.17 -24.76
C ILE A 181 -31.42 63.72 -23.59
N ASP A 182 -30.90 62.84 -22.73
CA ASP A 182 -31.54 62.56 -21.44
C ASP A 182 -30.54 62.12 -20.36
N LYS A 183 -30.97 62.22 -19.10
CA LYS A 183 -30.22 61.85 -17.92
C LYS A 183 -30.31 60.34 -17.67
N VAL A 184 -29.19 59.72 -17.28
CA VAL A 184 -29.14 58.28 -16.99
C VAL A 184 -30.21 57.80 -16.01
N ASP A 185 -30.53 58.58 -14.97
CA ASP A 185 -31.54 58.23 -13.98
C ASP A 185 -32.94 58.16 -14.59
N SER A 186 -33.27 59.13 -15.47
CA SER A 186 -34.55 59.18 -16.19
C SER A 186 -34.66 58.00 -17.16
N ILE A 187 -33.59 57.71 -17.90
CA ILE A 187 -33.52 56.58 -18.84
C ILE A 187 -33.72 55.25 -18.10
N GLY A 188 -33.09 55.08 -16.93
CA GLY A 188 -33.18 53.86 -16.14
C GLY A 188 -34.56 53.65 -15.51
N LYS A 189 -35.13 54.68 -14.88
CA LYS A 189 -36.43 54.59 -14.16
C LYS A 189 -37.63 54.60 -15.11
N ASN A 190 -37.58 55.38 -16.18
CA ASN A 190 -38.69 55.62 -17.10
C ASN A 190 -38.34 55.14 -18.52
N SER A 191 -37.70 53.97 -18.64
CA SER A 191 -37.18 53.45 -19.92
C SER A 191 -38.24 53.34 -21.02
N GLU A 192 -39.48 52.99 -20.69
CA GLU A 192 -40.59 52.93 -21.65
C GLU A 192 -40.90 54.31 -22.26
N SER A 193 -41.05 55.34 -21.42
CA SER A 193 -41.29 56.72 -21.87
C SER A 193 -40.10 57.27 -22.69
N PHE A 194 -38.88 56.90 -22.30
CA PHE A 194 -37.68 57.29 -23.06
C PHE A 194 -37.67 56.66 -24.47
N ILE A 195 -37.96 55.36 -24.59
CA ILE A 195 -38.01 54.69 -25.89
C ILE A 195 -39.18 55.17 -26.75
N GLN A 196 -40.32 55.49 -26.14
CA GLN A 196 -41.42 56.13 -26.86
C GLN A 196 -40.97 57.46 -27.48
N ALA A 197 -40.26 58.31 -26.73
CA ALA A 197 -39.72 59.56 -27.26
C ALA A 197 -38.68 59.33 -28.38
N VAL A 198 -37.85 58.28 -28.29
CA VAL A 198 -36.93 57.87 -29.37
C VAL A 198 -37.70 57.50 -30.65
N ASN A 199 -38.74 56.68 -30.52
CA ASN A 199 -39.60 56.24 -31.63
C ASN A 199 -40.29 57.43 -32.31
N GLU A 200 -40.89 58.32 -31.52
CA GLU A 200 -41.58 59.52 -32.01
C GLU A 200 -40.62 60.52 -32.67
N LYS A 201 -39.47 60.80 -32.04
CA LYS A 201 -38.48 61.78 -32.53
C LYS A 201 -37.85 61.36 -33.85
N PHE A 202 -37.52 60.07 -34.00
CA PHE A 202 -36.76 59.59 -35.16
C PHE A 202 -37.60 58.82 -36.18
N GLY A 203 -38.90 58.61 -35.93
CA GLY A 203 -39.77 57.84 -36.81
C GLY A 203 -39.34 56.37 -36.91
N VAL A 204 -38.96 55.77 -35.79
CA VAL A 204 -38.49 54.37 -35.67
C VAL A 204 -39.48 53.54 -34.85
N ASP A 205 -39.36 52.21 -34.95
CA ASP A 205 -40.26 51.24 -34.31
C ASP A 205 -39.44 50.27 -33.44
N LEU A 206 -38.83 50.80 -32.37
CA LEU A 206 -38.14 50.00 -31.35
C LEU A 206 -39.17 49.35 -30.42
N ALA A 207 -38.92 48.10 -30.02
CA ALA A 207 -39.79 47.33 -29.14
C ALA A 207 -39.91 47.95 -27.72
N VAL A 208 -40.89 47.48 -26.95
CA VAL A 208 -41.06 47.89 -25.55
C VAL A 208 -39.93 47.29 -24.68
N PRO A 209 -39.31 48.07 -23.79
CA PRO A 209 -38.27 47.57 -22.87
C PRO A 209 -38.76 46.44 -21.97
N PRO A 210 -37.97 45.35 -21.77
CA PRO A 210 -38.34 44.31 -20.83
C PRO A 210 -38.22 44.79 -19.37
N PRO A 211 -39.10 44.32 -18.46
CA PRO A 211 -39.10 44.73 -17.05
C PRO A 211 -37.82 44.26 -16.33
N GLY A 212 -37.25 45.11 -15.47
CA GLY A 212 -36.08 44.73 -14.66
C GLY A 212 -34.72 44.85 -15.37
N ASN A 213 -34.64 45.50 -16.54
CA ASN A 213 -33.37 45.77 -17.23
C ASN A 213 -32.38 46.65 -16.43
N PHE A 214 -32.84 47.26 -15.35
CA PHE A 214 -32.15 48.25 -14.56
C PHE A 214 -31.85 47.76 -13.14
N ALA A 215 -30.57 47.72 -12.76
CA ALA A 215 -30.14 47.47 -11.39
C ALA A 215 -29.97 48.81 -10.66
N GLU A 216 -30.87 49.09 -9.72
CA GLU A 216 -30.92 50.38 -9.01
C GLU A 216 -29.65 50.68 -8.19
N SER A 217 -28.87 49.64 -7.85
CA SER A 217 -27.56 49.73 -7.20
C SER A 217 -26.47 50.43 -8.04
N LEU A 218 -26.69 50.64 -9.35
CA LEU A 218 -25.76 51.36 -10.23
C LEU A 218 -25.92 52.89 -10.17
N LEU A 219 -27.01 53.38 -9.57
CA LEU A 219 -27.24 54.81 -9.34
C LEU A 219 -26.88 55.17 -7.90
N VAL A 220 -26.13 56.25 -7.72
CA VAL A 220 -25.73 56.72 -6.39
C VAL A 220 -26.66 57.86 -6.02
N LYS A 221 -27.62 57.59 -5.13
CA LYS A 221 -28.74 58.50 -4.87
C LYS A 221 -28.41 59.67 -3.94
N ASP A 222 -27.29 59.59 -3.21
CA ASP A 222 -27.07 60.45 -2.04
C ASP A 222 -25.96 61.52 -2.25
N ILE A 223 -25.27 61.53 -3.40
CA ILE A 223 -24.16 62.48 -3.63
C ILE A 223 -24.68 63.92 -3.80
N SER A 224 -25.87 64.11 -4.35
CA SER A 224 -26.47 65.45 -4.51
C SER A 224 -26.77 66.14 -3.18
N GLU A 225 -26.86 65.40 -2.08
CA GLU A 225 -27.10 65.94 -0.73
C GLU A 225 -25.81 66.29 0.03
N THR A 226 -24.64 66.07 -0.60
CA THR A 226 -23.34 66.37 -0.02
C THR A 226 -22.85 67.77 -0.39
N THR A 227 -21.68 68.18 0.12
CA THR A 227 -21.04 69.46 -0.21
C THR A 227 -20.38 69.48 -1.61
N LYS A 228 -20.41 68.37 -2.35
CA LYS A 228 -19.72 68.22 -3.64
C LYS A 228 -20.30 69.08 -4.78
N PRO A 229 -21.62 69.25 -4.93
CA PRO A 229 -22.18 70.19 -5.92
C PRO A 229 -21.70 71.63 -5.70
N SER A 230 -21.72 72.10 -4.44
CA SER A 230 -21.24 73.45 -4.08
C SER A 230 -19.73 73.63 -4.29
N LEU A 231 -18.95 72.55 -4.20
CA LEU A 231 -17.53 72.58 -4.52
C LEU A 231 -17.29 72.83 -6.01
N ILE A 232 -18.05 72.16 -6.88
CA ILE A 232 -17.99 72.37 -8.33
C ILE A 232 -18.47 73.78 -8.68
N GLU A 233 -19.56 74.27 -8.07
CA GLU A 233 -20.04 75.65 -8.24
C GLU A 233 -18.97 76.70 -7.95
N LYS A 234 -18.25 76.52 -6.83
CA LYS A 234 -17.23 77.47 -6.36
C LYS A 234 -16.04 77.58 -7.33
N TYR A 235 -15.61 76.47 -7.92
CA TYR A 235 -14.37 76.39 -8.70
C TYR A 235 -14.57 76.32 -10.21
N PHE A 236 -15.68 75.76 -10.68
CA PHE A 236 -16.04 75.55 -12.08
C PHE A 236 -17.52 75.90 -12.33
N PRO A 237 -17.93 77.18 -12.13
CA PRO A 237 -19.33 77.60 -12.33
C PRO A 237 -19.86 77.28 -13.73
N GLU A 238 -19.02 77.38 -14.77
CA GLU A 238 -19.34 77.04 -16.15
C GLU A 238 -19.81 75.58 -16.32
N THR A 239 -19.32 74.68 -15.45
CA THR A 239 -19.76 73.28 -15.44
C THR A 239 -21.21 73.14 -15.00
N LEU A 240 -21.64 73.94 -14.02
CA LEU A 240 -23.04 73.92 -13.58
C LEU A 240 -23.96 74.62 -14.57
N GLU A 241 -23.50 75.65 -15.25
CA GLU A 241 -24.26 76.28 -16.35
C GLU A 241 -24.56 75.27 -17.46
N VAL A 242 -23.55 74.50 -17.90
CA VAL A 242 -23.73 73.41 -18.87
C VAL A 242 -24.70 72.34 -18.35
N TYR A 243 -24.57 71.96 -17.08
CA TYR A 243 -25.48 70.99 -16.48
C TYR A 243 -26.93 71.48 -16.45
N GLN A 244 -27.16 72.75 -16.11
CA GLN A 244 -28.48 73.36 -16.12
C GLN A 244 -29.07 73.40 -17.53
N GLN A 245 -28.28 73.77 -18.55
CA GLN A 245 -28.73 73.73 -19.94
C GLN A 245 -29.09 72.31 -20.40
N LEU A 246 -28.31 71.30 -20.03
CA LEU A 246 -28.66 69.90 -20.33
C LEU A 246 -29.99 69.49 -19.69
N GLU A 247 -30.27 69.92 -18.46
CA GLU A 247 -31.54 69.67 -17.78
C GLU A 247 -32.73 70.33 -18.49
N GLU A 248 -32.54 71.45 -19.18
CA GLU A 248 -33.61 72.11 -19.97
C GLU A 248 -33.98 71.32 -21.24
N PHE A 249 -33.02 70.58 -21.81
CA PHE A 249 -33.19 69.83 -23.07
C PHE A 249 -33.65 68.38 -22.90
N ARG A 250 -33.82 67.91 -21.67
CA ARG A 250 -34.27 66.54 -21.39
C ARG A 250 -35.73 66.30 -21.80
N ILE A 251 -36.08 65.04 -22.02
CA ILE A 251 -37.40 64.62 -22.54
C ILE A 251 -38.54 64.96 -21.57
N GLN A 252 -38.42 64.56 -20.30
CA GLN A 252 -39.43 64.82 -19.28
C GLN A 252 -39.07 66.05 -18.47
N LYS A 253 -39.64 67.21 -18.81
CA LYS A 253 -39.46 68.44 -18.02
C LYS A 253 -40.14 68.29 -16.65
N SER A 254 -39.36 68.19 -15.58
CA SER A 254 -39.88 68.44 -14.22
C SER A 254 -39.66 69.91 -13.90
N GLU A 255 -40.43 70.45 -12.97
CA GLU A 255 -40.13 71.73 -12.34
C GLU A 255 -38.76 71.64 -11.64
N PHE A 256 -37.68 71.90 -12.36
CA PHE A 256 -36.38 72.10 -11.74
C PHE A 256 -36.45 73.45 -11.03
N ARG A 257 -36.64 73.42 -9.71
CA ARG A 257 -36.45 74.61 -8.88
C ARG A 257 -34.97 74.97 -8.96
N SER A 258 -34.66 76.09 -9.62
CA SER A 258 -33.33 76.71 -9.49
C SER A 258 -33.04 76.90 -8.01
N PHE A 259 -32.07 76.17 -7.48
CA PHE A 259 -31.53 76.40 -6.15
C PHE A 259 -30.47 77.52 -6.15
N TYR A 260 -30.20 78.13 -7.30
CA TYR A 260 -28.99 78.91 -7.53
C TYR A 260 -29.34 80.27 -8.15
N GLU A 261 -29.54 81.27 -7.29
CA GLU A 261 -29.49 82.68 -7.69
C GLU A 261 -28.07 83.01 -8.16
N VAL A 262 -27.94 83.36 -9.44
CA VAL A 262 -26.71 83.74 -10.12
C VAL A 262 -26.00 84.87 -9.36
N ARG A 263 -24.85 84.57 -8.74
CA ARG A 263 -23.84 85.56 -8.39
C ARG A 263 -22.71 85.53 -9.41
N SER A 264 -22.88 86.31 -10.48
CA SER A 264 -21.81 86.63 -11.42
C SER A 264 -20.78 87.51 -10.72
N ASN A 265 -19.63 86.95 -10.34
CA ASN A 265 -18.43 87.74 -10.09
C ASN A 265 -17.30 87.20 -10.96
N GLN A 266 -16.72 88.14 -11.71
CA GLN A 266 -15.71 87.90 -12.73
C GLN A 266 -14.47 87.19 -12.18
N SER A 267 -13.95 86.33 -13.05
CA SER A 267 -12.78 85.48 -12.95
C SER A 267 -11.46 86.24 -12.76
N GLU A 268 -10.77 85.99 -11.65
CA GLU A 268 -9.30 86.03 -11.57
C GLU A 268 -8.77 84.59 -11.56
N VAL A 269 -7.67 84.38 -12.28
CA VAL A 269 -7.00 83.08 -12.46
C VAL A 269 -6.59 82.50 -11.10
N LYS A 270 -7.19 81.38 -10.71
CA LYS A 270 -7.04 80.76 -9.38
C LYS A 270 -5.78 79.89 -9.32
N SER A 271 -4.99 80.06 -8.25
CA SER A 271 -3.71 79.37 -8.06
C SER A 271 -3.88 77.91 -7.62
N GLU A 272 -2.91 77.03 -7.94
CA GLU A 272 -2.85 75.60 -7.54
C GLU A 272 -3.11 75.33 -6.04
N SER A 273 -2.84 76.31 -5.17
CA SER A 273 -3.09 76.25 -3.72
C SER A 273 -4.60 76.10 -3.34
N GLU A 274 -5.52 76.43 -4.26
CA GLU A 274 -6.96 76.46 -4.00
C GLU A 274 -7.74 75.20 -4.43
N LEU A 275 -7.09 74.17 -5.00
CA LEU A 275 -7.77 72.97 -5.53
C LEU A 275 -7.65 71.71 -4.65
N TRP A 276 -7.10 71.85 -3.43
CA TRP A 276 -6.87 70.73 -2.52
C TRP A 276 -8.14 69.96 -2.12
N GLU A 277 -9.32 70.60 -2.13
CA GLU A 277 -10.59 69.93 -1.81
C GLU A 277 -10.93 68.79 -2.80
N PHE A 278 -10.48 68.88 -4.06
CA PHE A 278 -10.63 67.80 -5.04
C PHE A 278 -9.64 66.66 -4.77
N ARG A 279 -8.43 66.99 -4.29
CA ARG A 279 -7.43 66.00 -3.84
C ARG A 279 -7.92 65.22 -2.63
N ASP A 280 -8.52 65.91 -1.66
CA ASP A 280 -9.14 65.26 -0.49
C ASP A 280 -10.30 64.35 -0.89
N TRP A 281 -11.13 64.76 -1.84
CA TRP A 281 -12.20 63.90 -2.37
C TRP A 281 -11.63 62.63 -3.00
N LEU A 282 -10.62 62.74 -3.86
CA LEU A 282 -9.96 61.59 -4.46
C LEU A 282 -9.37 60.66 -3.39
N ASN A 283 -8.65 61.21 -2.41
CA ASN A 283 -8.02 60.45 -1.32
C ASN A 283 -9.06 59.68 -0.50
N ILE A 284 -10.18 60.31 -0.14
CA ILE A 284 -11.28 59.65 0.60
C ILE A 284 -11.83 58.46 -0.20
N ARG A 285 -12.08 58.61 -1.51
CA ARG A 285 -12.56 57.50 -2.35
C ARG A 285 -11.51 56.38 -2.48
N GLY A 286 -10.23 56.73 -2.48
CA GLY A 286 -9.12 55.76 -2.44
C GLY A 286 -9.13 54.93 -1.14
N LEU A 287 -9.29 55.59 0.00
CA LEU A 287 -9.39 54.93 1.31
C LEU A 287 -10.63 54.04 1.43
N GLU A 288 -11.80 54.50 0.97
CA GLU A 288 -13.03 53.69 0.96
C GLU A 288 -12.90 52.44 0.09
N LYS A 289 -12.15 52.51 -1.01
CA LYS A 289 -11.83 51.34 -1.86
C LYS A 289 -10.94 50.34 -1.12
N GLN A 290 -9.93 50.82 -0.40
CA GLN A 290 -9.05 49.96 0.40
C GLN A 290 -9.82 49.28 1.53
N ILE A 291 -10.70 50.01 2.22
CA ILE A 291 -11.56 49.45 3.28
C ILE A 291 -12.44 48.32 2.74
N ASN A 292 -13.16 48.54 1.63
CA ASN A 292 -13.98 47.50 1.02
C ASN A 292 -13.16 46.26 0.59
N SER A 293 -11.93 46.47 0.10
CA SER A 293 -11.04 45.36 -0.26
C SER A 293 -10.65 44.54 0.96
N LEU A 294 -10.26 45.22 2.05
CA LEU A 294 -9.88 44.57 3.30
C LEU A 294 -11.06 43.83 3.94
N GLU A 295 -12.27 44.39 3.90
CA GLU A 295 -13.48 43.72 4.37
C GLU A 295 -13.76 42.43 3.59
N THR A 296 -13.60 42.47 2.26
CA THR A 296 -13.73 41.27 1.41
C THR A 296 -12.67 40.21 1.73
N ASP A 297 -11.43 40.64 2.01
CA ASP A 297 -10.35 39.74 2.39
C ASP A 297 -10.60 39.11 3.77
N VAL A 298 -11.15 39.85 4.73
CA VAL A 298 -11.56 39.33 6.04
C VAL A 298 -12.62 38.24 5.89
N GLU A 299 -13.69 38.49 5.11
CA GLU A 299 -14.72 37.48 4.83
C GLU A 299 -14.13 36.20 4.21
N ARG A 300 -13.17 36.36 3.29
CA ARG A 300 -12.47 35.25 2.66
C ARG A 300 -11.64 34.45 3.67
N TRP A 301 -10.89 35.13 4.54
CA TRP A 301 -10.10 34.47 5.57
C TRP A 301 -10.96 33.76 6.62
N GLU A 302 -12.13 34.31 6.95
CA GLU A 302 -13.10 33.65 7.84
C GLU A 302 -13.66 32.36 7.23
N GLU A 303 -13.91 32.32 5.92
CA GLU A 303 -14.31 31.09 5.22
C GLU A 303 -13.19 30.04 5.26
N ILE A 304 -11.96 30.43 4.90
CA ILE A 304 -10.78 29.53 4.92
C ILE A 304 -10.55 28.96 6.33
N PHE A 305 -10.69 29.80 7.35
CA PHE A 305 -10.56 29.37 8.74
C PHE A 305 -11.64 28.35 9.14
N ARG A 306 -12.88 28.54 8.67
CA ARG A 306 -13.98 27.62 8.91
C ARG A 306 -13.74 26.26 8.26
N GLU A 307 -13.30 26.25 7.01
CA GLU A 307 -12.94 25.03 6.28
C GLU A 307 -11.78 24.28 6.97
N ALA A 308 -10.74 25.01 7.39
CA ALA A 308 -9.61 24.43 8.11
C ALA A 308 -10.06 23.79 9.44
N LYS A 309 -10.93 24.46 10.20
CA LYS A 309 -11.50 23.94 11.44
C LYS A 309 -12.34 22.68 11.22
N GLN A 310 -13.12 22.62 10.14
CA GLN A 310 -13.90 21.43 9.79
C GLN A 310 -12.99 20.26 9.39
N LYS A 311 -11.93 20.51 8.61
CA LYS A 311 -10.94 19.49 8.26
C LYS A 311 -10.27 18.89 9.50
N VAL A 312 -9.89 19.72 10.46
CA VAL A 312 -9.32 19.26 11.74
C VAL A 312 -10.28 18.31 12.46
N GLY A 313 -11.55 18.67 12.61
CA GLY A 313 -12.54 17.81 13.28
C GLY A 313 -12.77 16.46 12.57
N ASN A 314 -12.74 16.45 11.24
CA ASN A 314 -12.85 15.21 10.46
C ASN A 314 -11.64 14.30 10.69
N LEU A 315 -10.43 14.86 10.66
CA LEU A 315 -9.19 14.10 10.89
C LEU A 315 -9.11 13.53 12.32
N GLU A 316 -9.57 14.28 13.33
CA GLU A 316 -9.67 13.79 14.71
C GLU A 316 -10.62 12.58 14.83
N THR A 317 -11.72 12.60 14.08
CA THR A 317 -12.70 11.50 14.06
C THR A 317 -12.10 10.26 13.40
N GLU A 318 -11.48 10.42 12.23
CA GLU A 318 -10.86 9.33 11.46
C GLU A 318 -9.69 8.69 12.23
N LEU A 319 -8.92 9.50 12.96
CA LEU A 319 -7.87 9.03 13.88
C LEU A 319 -8.45 8.16 14.99
N GLY A 320 -9.57 8.58 15.59
CA GLY A 320 -10.26 7.82 16.64
C GLY A 320 -10.80 6.47 16.16
N GLU A 321 -11.40 6.44 14.97
CA GLU A 321 -11.90 5.20 14.34
C GLU A 321 -10.76 4.23 14.04
N THR A 322 -9.66 4.73 13.47
CA THR A 322 -8.48 3.93 13.15
C THR A 322 -7.86 3.32 14.41
N GLN A 323 -7.82 4.06 15.51
CA GLN A 323 -7.31 3.58 16.80
C GLN A 323 -8.18 2.45 17.37
N GLN A 324 -9.50 2.55 17.29
CA GLN A 324 -10.41 1.48 17.74
C GLN A 324 -10.24 0.19 16.94
N GLU A 325 -10.10 0.28 15.60
CA GLU A 325 -9.93 -0.91 14.77
C GLU A 325 -8.61 -1.64 15.10
N LEU A 326 -7.58 -0.87 15.44
CA LEU A 326 -6.28 -1.36 15.86
C LEU A 326 -6.38 -2.21 17.14
N ASP A 327 -7.10 -1.71 18.14
CA ASP A 327 -7.31 -2.43 19.41
C ASP A 327 -8.06 -3.76 19.21
N ILE A 328 -9.10 -3.75 18.34
CA ILE A 328 -9.88 -4.96 18.02
C ILE A 328 -9.00 -6.02 17.37
N ARG A 329 -8.10 -5.64 16.46
CA ARG A 329 -7.20 -6.58 15.78
C ARG A 329 -6.19 -7.19 16.75
N LEU A 330 -5.74 -6.42 17.74
CA LEU A 330 -4.77 -6.87 18.74
C LEU A 330 -5.33 -7.97 19.64
N VAL A 331 -6.61 -7.85 20.03
CA VAL A 331 -7.32 -8.88 20.81
C VAL A 331 -7.44 -10.20 20.03
N LYS A 332 -7.81 -10.15 18.74
CA LYS A 332 -7.94 -11.36 17.89
C LYS A 332 -6.62 -12.11 17.70
N LEU A 333 -5.50 -11.39 17.68
CA LEU A 333 -4.17 -11.99 17.60
C LEU A 333 -3.85 -12.79 18.87
N GLN A 334 -4.13 -12.24 20.05
CA GLN A 334 -3.95 -12.94 21.32
C GLN A 334 -4.79 -14.23 21.39
N GLU A 335 -6.05 -14.19 20.95
CA GLU A 335 -6.91 -15.37 20.91
C GLU A 335 -6.37 -16.47 19.98
N SER A 336 -5.79 -16.09 18.83
CA SER A 336 -5.22 -17.05 17.88
C SER A 336 -3.94 -17.69 18.44
N ASN A 337 -3.09 -16.93 19.12
CA ASN A 337 -1.88 -17.47 19.76
C ASN A 337 -2.22 -18.49 20.86
N GLN A 338 -3.24 -18.23 21.70
CA GLN A 338 -3.67 -19.18 22.73
C GLN A 338 -4.15 -20.52 22.14
N LYS A 339 -4.85 -20.49 20.99
CA LYS A 339 -5.29 -21.71 20.31
C LYS A 339 -4.10 -22.55 19.81
N LEU A 340 -3.04 -21.88 19.38
CA LEU A 340 -1.84 -22.51 18.85
C LEU A 340 -1.07 -23.27 19.95
N GLU A 341 -0.88 -22.63 21.11
CA GLU A 341 -0.26 -23.27 22.29
C GLU A 341 -1.02 -24.53 22.73
N LEU A 342 -2.35 -24.52 22.71
CA LEU A 342 -3.17 -25.69 23.08
C LEU A 342 -2.97 -26.87 22.13
N LEU A 343 -2.87 -26.60 20.82
CA LEU A 343 -2.64 -27.62 19.80
C LEU A 343 -1.26 -28.26 19.90
N GLU A 344 -0.22 -27.48 20.19
CA GLU A 344 1.15 -28.00 20.41
C GLU A 344 1.20 -29.00 21.57
N VAL A 345 0.48 -28.70 22.66
CA VAL A 345 0.38 -29.62 23.81
C VAL A 345 -0.31 -30.93 23.43
N GLU A 346 -1.36 -30.87 22.61
CA GLU A 346 -2.12 -32.06 22.19
C GLU A 346 -1.32 -32.95 21.23
N LEU A 347 -0.54 -32.33 20.33
CA LEU A 347 0.42 -33.03 19.48
C LEU A 347 1.47 -33.76 20.31
N GLY A 348 2.05 -33.09 21.32
CA GLY A 348 3.03 -33.71 22.21
C GLY A 348 2.48 -34.94 22.93
N LYS A 349 1.23 -34.89 23.41
CA LYS A 349 0.57 -36.06 24.03
C LYS A 349 0.39 -37.22 23.07
N THR A 350 0.02 -36.93 21.82
CA THR A 350 -0.19 -37.95 20.79
C THR A 350 1.12 -38.63 20.38
N GLN A 351 2.22 -37.87 20.28
CA GLN A 351 3.55 -38.41 19.99
C GLN A 351 4.00 -39.40 21.07
N VAL A 352 3.86 -39.05 22.35
CA VAL A 352 4.22 -39.95 23.47
C VAL A 352 3.43 -41.25 23.44
N GLN A 353 2.14 -41.20 23.06
CA GLN A 353 1.32 -42.42 22.93
C GLN A 353 1.76 -43.31 21.77
N LEU A 354 2.23 -42.72 20.66
CA LEU A 354 2.74 -43.45 19.52
C LEU A 354 4.04 -44.18 19.88
N ASP A 355 5.00 -43.47 20.49
CA ASP A 355 6.29 -44.03 20.91
C ASP A 355 6.09 -45.23 21.87
N GLY A 356 5.12 -45.11 22.78
CA GLY A 356 4.74 -46.19 23.68
C GLY A 356 4.16 -47.42 22.97
N LYS A 357 3.39 -47.23 21.88
CA LYS A 357 2.86 -48.34 21.07
C LYS A 357 3.95 -49.00 20.22
N GLU A 358 4.86 -48.21 19.65
CA GLU A 358 5.99 -48.72 18.88
C GLU A 358 6.90 -49.61 19.73
N THR A 359 7.20 -49.17 20.95
CA THR A 359 7.98 -49.96 21.93
C THR A 359 7.32 -51.31 22.24
N ASN A 360 5.99 -51.33 22.41
CA ASN A 360 5.24 -52.57 22.66
C ASN A 360 5.23 -53.50 21.45
N LEU A 361 5.16 -52.96 20.22
CA LEU A 361 5.24 -53.76 19.00
C LEU A 361 6.60 -54.45 18.88
N GLN A 362 7.70 -53.72 19.10
CA GLN A 362 9.07 -54.27 19.07
C GLN A 362 9.26 -55.38 20.11
N ALA A 363 8.71 -55.20 21.32
CA ALA A 363 8.74 -56.22 22.36
C ALA A 363 7.98 -57.50 21.94
N SER A 364 6.82 -57.36 21.31
CA SER A 364 6.03 -58.49 20.80
C SER A 364 6.73 -59.20 19.63
N GLN A 365 7.34 -58.47 18.69
CA GLN A 365 8.14 -59.04 17.61
C GLN A 365 9.32 -59.86 18.15
N THR A 366 10.02 -59.35 19.16
CA THR A 366 11.14 -60.07 19.81
C THR A 366 10.69 -61.39 20.44
N LYS A 367 9.49 -61.43 21.03
CA LYS A 367 8.90 -62.66 21.60
C LYS A 367 8.59 -63.69 20.51
N VAL A 368 8.01 -63.26 19.38
CA VAL A 368 7.72 -64.15 18.25
C VAL A 368 9.00 -64.79 17.71
N VAL A 369 10.03 -63.99 17.41
CA VAL A 369 11.34 -64.50 16.93
C VAL A 369 11.96 -65.49 17.91
N THR A 370 11.82 -65.25 19.21
CA THR A 370 12.34 -66.17 20.24
C THR A 370 11.60 -67.51 20.24
N LEU A 371 10.28 -67.51 20.02
CA LEU A 371 9.48 -68.73 19.94
C LEU A 371 9.72 -69.49 18.63
N GLU A 372 9.85 -68.80 17.50
CA GLU A 372 10.24 -69.42 16.22
C GLU A 372 11.57 -70.17 16.35
N ARG A 373 12.56 -69.58 17.02
CA ARG A 373 13.84 -70.25 17.29
C ARG A 373 13.66 -71.51 18.15
N LYS A 374 12.81 -71.46 19.19
CA LYS A 374 12.50 -72.63 20.02
C LYS A 374 11.74 -73.71 19.23
N LEU A 375 10.84 -73.30 18.33
CA LEU A 375 10.12 -74.21 17.44
C LEU A 375 11.09 -74.97 16.54
N GLY A 376 12.05 -74.27 15.91
CA GLY A 376 13.08 -74.90 15.08
C GLY A 376 13.96 -75.88 15.86
N GLN A 377 14.29 -75.58 17.11
CA GLN A 377 15.02 -76.53 17.99
C GLN A 377 14.20 -77.79 18.29
N THR A 378 12.90 -77.64 18.57
CA THR A 378 12.00 -78.78 18.83
C THR A 378 11.77 -79.63 17.58
N GLN A 379 11.66 -79.01 16.39
CA GLN A 379 11.55 -79.73 15.12
C GLN A 379 12.80 -80.58 14.84
N SER A 380 13.99 -80.03 15.05
CA SER A 380 15.24 -80.79 14.90
C SER A 380 15.33 -81.96 15.90
N GLN A 381 14.82 -81.80 17.11
CA GLN A 381 14.74 -82.90 18.08
C GLN A 381 13.74 -83.98 17.67
N LEU A 382 12.61 -83.60 17.04
CA LEU A 382 11.63 -84.54 16.52
C LEU A 382 12.24 -85.39 15.40
N GLU A 383 12.86 -84.77 14.40
CA GLU A 383 13.51 -85.45 13.27
C GLU A 383 14.59 -86.45 13.73
N ASN A 384 15.38 -86.08 14.74
CA ASN A 384 16.37 -86.97 15.34
C ASN A 384 15.74 -88.18 16.06
N ASN A 385 14.58 -87.99 16.71
CA ASN A 385 13.87 -89.08 17.37
C ASN A 385 13.20 -90.02 16.35
N GLU A 386 12.66 -89.49 15.26
CA GLU A 386 12.12 -90.28 14.14
C GLU A 386 13.20 -91.16 13.52
N THR A 387 14.38 -90.59 13.25
CA THR A 387 15.53 -91.34 12.71
C THR A 387 15.92 -92.50 13.63
N LYS A 388 15.99 -92.28 14.96
CA LYS A 388 16.31 -93.34 15.94
C LYS A 388 15.23 -94.42 16.04
N LEU A 389 13.97 -94.05 15.83
CA LEU A 389 12.86 -94.99 15.80
C LEU A 389 12.99 -95.92 14.58
N GLU A 390 13.25 -95.35 13.40
CA GLU A 390 13.49 -96.12 12.16
C GLU A 390 14.68 -97.08 12.30
N GLU A 391 15.81 -96.62 12.86
CA GLU A 391 16.98 -97.48 13.11
C GLU A 391 16.67 -98.66 14.03
N SER A 392 15.85 -98.43 15.06
CA SER A 392 15.43 -99.47 16.02
C SER A 392 14.47 -100.47 15.37
N GLN A 393 13.53 -100.00 14.54
CA GLN A 393 12.64 -100.87 13.76
C GLN A 393 13.42 -101.76 12.79
N GLN A 394 14.42 -101.21 12.09
CA GLN A 394 15.26 -101.99 11.18
C GLN A 394 16.07 -103.08 11.91
N LYS A 395 16.53 -102.83 13.14
CA LYS A 395 17.22 -103.84 13.96
C LYS A 395 16.30 -104.98 14.36
N ILE A 396 15.06 -104.67 14.77
CA ILE A 396 14.05 -105.69 15.12
C ILE A 396 13.77 -106.59 13.92
N VAL A 397 13.51 -106.02 12.73
CA VAL A 397 13.26 -106.79 11.50
C VAL A 397 14.41 -107.74 11.17
N ARG A 398 15.68 -107.31 11.33
CA ARG A 398 16.84 -108.20 11.10
C ARG A 398 16.86 -109.37 12.09
N LEU A 399 16.62 -109.12 13.37
CA LEU A 399 16.58 -110.18 14.38
C LEU A 399 15.42 -111.15 14.18
N GLU A 400 14.26 -110.69 13.70
CA GLU A 400 13.13 -111.54 13.33
C GLU A 400 13.50 -112.49 12.16
N ILE A 401 14.23 -111.99 11.16
CA ILE A 401 14.75 -112.82 10.07
C ILE A 401 15.72 -113.89 10.60
N ASP A 402 16.68 -113.52 11.46
CA ASP A 402 17.64 -114.43 12.06
C ASP A 402 16.96 -115.49 12.96
N LEU A 403 15.91 -115.09 13.68
CA LEU A 403 15.06 -115.98 14.48
C LEU A 403 14.38 -117.02 13.58
N GLY A 404 13.79 -116.58 12.46
CA GLY A 404 13.18 -117.48 11.48
C GLY A 404 14.16 -118.50 10.89
N GLN A 405 15.40 -118.09 10.60
CA GLN A 405 16.45 -118.99 10.12
C GLN A 405 16.86 -120.01 11.19
N THR A 406 16.99 -119.58 12.44
CA THR A 406 17.36 -120.45 13.57
C THR A 406 16.27 -121.48 13.87
N GLN A 407 14.99 -121.07 13.79
CA GLN A 407 13.85 -121.97 13.94
C GLN A 407 13.84 -123.08 12.86
N ALA A 408 14.13 -122.73 11.61
CA ALA A 408 14.24 -123.71 10.53
C ALA A 408 15.39 -124.72 10.74
N GLN A 409 16.52 -124.28 11.33
CA GLN A 409 17.63 -125.18 11.70
C GLN A 409 17.27 -126.13 12.84
N LEU A 410 16.48 -125.66 13.81
CA LEU A 410 15.97 -126.48 14.92
C LEU A 410 15.05 -127.60 14.40
N ASP A 411 14.12 -127.25 13.52
CA ASP A 411 13.19 -128.22 12.92
C ASP A 411 13.93 -129.30 12.13
N ASN A 412 14.95 -128.94 11.35
CA ASN A 412 15.79 -129.89 10.60
C ASN A 412 16.55 -130.85 11.54
N SER A 413 17.11 -130.33 12.64
CA SER A 413 17.81 -131.15 13.64
C SER A 413 16.86 -132.15 14.32
N LYS A 414 15.62 -131.74 14.58
CA LYS A 414 14.57 -132.59 15.14
C LYS A 414 14.18 -133.74 14.21
N THR A 415 14.05 -133.47 12.90
CA THR A 415 13.77 -134.51 11.90
C THR A 415 14.88 -135.57 11.87
N ARG A 416 16.15 -135.15 11.84
CA ARG A 416 17.29 -136.08 11.85
C ARG A 416 17.36 -136.95 13.11
N PHE A 417 16.99 -136.39 14.27
CA PHE A 417 16.93 -137.14 15.52
C PHE A 417 15.87 -138.26 15.46
N GLN A 418 14.70 -137.99 14.86
CA GLN A 418 13.64 -138.99 14.69
C GLN A 418 14.06 -140.13 13.72
N GLU A 419 14.78 -139.82 12.65
CA GLU A 419 15.30 -140.83 11.72
C GLU A 419 16.32 -141.78 12.37
N ALA A 420 17.19 -141.27 13.24
CA ALA A 420 18.17 -142.09 13.96
C ALA A 420 17.49 -143.06 14.95
N LEU A 421 16.46 -142.60 15.66
CA LEU A 421 15.64 -143.45 16.56
C LEU A 421 14.99 -144.62 15.83
N ALA A 422 14.46 -144.39 14.63
CA ALA A 422 13.82 -145.45 13.84
C ALA A 422 14.81 -146.55 13.42
N LYS A 423 16.05 -146.17 13.07
CA LYS A 423 17.11 -147.13 12.66
C LYS A 423 17.54 -148.05 13.80
N ILE A 424 17.66 -147.53 15.02
CA ILE A 424 18.02 -148.33 16.22
C ILE A 424 16.95 -149.40 16.46
N LEU A 425 15.66 -149.03 16.40
CA LEU A 425 14.52 -149.93 16.59
C LEU A 425 14.51 -151.11 15.60
N THR A 426 14.87 -150.87 14.33
CA THR A 426 15.00 -151.95 13.33
C THR A 426 16.12 -152.94 13.65
N LEU A 427 17.28 -152.45 14.09
CA LEU A 427 18.44 -153.30 14.42
C LEU A 427 18.20 -154.15 15.67
N GLU A 428 17.52 -153.61 16.69
CA GLU A 428 17.09 -154.37 17.87
C GLU A 428 16.17 -155.55 17.50
N THR A 429 15.32 -155.36 16.49
CA THR A 429 14.42 -156.41 16.01
C THR A 429 15.17 -157.56 15.31
N GLU A 430 16.25 -157.25 14.58
CA GLU A 430 17.10 -158.26 13.93
C GLU A 430 17.97 -159.03 14.94
N LEU A 431 18.46 -158.35 15.98
CA LEU A 431 19.17 -158.97 17.11
C LEU A 431 18.33 -160.07 17.77
N GLY A 432 17.03 -159.82 17.98
CA GLY A 432 16.10 -160.79 18.55
C GLY A 432 15.95 -162.07 17.70
N LYS A 433 15.99 -161.97 16.37
CA LYS A 433 15.88 -163.14 15.47
C LYS A 433 17.12 -164.03 15.51
N ALA A 434 18.32 -163.45 15.64
CA ALA A 434 19.57 -164.19 15.68
C ALA A 434 19.74 -165.01 16.98
N LEU A 435 19.28 -164.49 18.12
CA LEU A 435 19.31 -165.19 19.41
C LEU A 435 18.47 -166.48 19.39
N VAL A 436 17.30 -166.46 18.76
CA VAL A 436 16.42 -167.65 18.65
C VAL A 436 17.06 -168.76 17.79
N GLN A 437 17.84 -168.42 16.76
CA GLN A 437 18.54 -169.43 15.95
C GLN A 437 19.70 -170.10 16.71
N LEU A 438 20.38 -169.36 17.59
CA LEU A 438 21.49 -169.88 18.39
C LEU A 438 21.04 -171.00 19.34
N GLU A 439 19.86 -170.83 19.96
CA GLU A 439 19.28 -171.79 20.90
C GLU A 439 18.90 -173.12 20.22
N GLY A 440 18.38 -173.05 18.99
CA GLY A 440 18.03 -174.24 18.19
C GLY A 440 19.23 -175.10 17.75
N THR A 441 20.40 -174.50 17.52
CA THR A 441 21.63 -175.22 17.18
C THR A 441 22.27 -175.93 18.37
N GLN A 442 22.09 -175.43 19.60
CA GLN A 442 22.63 -176.02 20.83
C GLN A 442 22.00 -177.40 21.15
N ILE A 443 20.71 -177.55 20.86
CA ILE A 443 19.95 -178.79 21.11
C ILE A 443 20.46 -179.95 20.23
N LYS A 444 20.75 -179.68 18.94
CA LYS A 444 21.26 -180.69 17.99
C LYS A 444 22.67 -181.19 18.31
N LEU A 445 23.52 -180.34 18.90
CA LEU A 445 24.87 -180.71 19.34
C LEU A 445 24.82 -181.75 20.48
N THR A 446 23.86 -181.59 21.39
CA THR A 446 23.72 -182.44 22.59
C THR A 446 23.20 -183.84 22.24
N GLU A 447 22.32 -183.93 21.23
CA GLU A 447 21.75 -185.19 20.75
C GLU A 447 22.76 -186.05 19.95
N SER A 448 23.70 -185.40 19.26
CA SER A 448 24.79 -186.07 18.52
C SER A 448 25.86 -186.65 19.48
N GLN A 449 26.13 -186.00 20.61
CA GLN A 449 27.04 -186.50 21.65
C GLN A 449 26.52 -187.76 22.36
N LYS A 450 25.20 -187.98 22.42
CA LYS A 450 24.58 -189.12 23.11
C LYS A 450 24.62 -190.43 22.32
N LYS A 451 24.81 -190.38 20.99
CA LYS A 451 24.97 -191.57 20.12
C LYS A 451 26.39 -192.16 20.14
N LEU A 452 27.38 -191.44 20.70
CA LEU A 452 28.79 -191.85 20.74
C LEU A 452 29.15 -192.78 21.92
N LEU A 453 28.24 -193.03 22.88
CA LEU A 453 28.54 -193.74 24.14
C LEU A 453 27.94 -195.16 24.27
N GLY A 454 27.47 -195.77 23.17
CA GLY A 454 26.66 -197.01 23.18
C GLY A 454 27.28 -198.27 22.54
N VAL A 455 28.60 -198.30 22.27
CA VAL A 455 29.26 -199.42 21.55
C VAL A 455 30.52 -199.92 22.29
N GLU A 456 30.43 -200.11 23.61
CA GLU A 456 31.50 -200.78 24.37
C GLU A 456 30.95 -201.66 25.51
N THR A 457 30.01 -202.56 25.19
CA THR A 457 29.72 -203.75 26.00
C THR A 457 29.17 -204.86 25.08
N ASP A 458 30.05 -205.83 24.75
CA ASP A 458 29.78 -207.28 24.54
C ASP A 458 30.65 -207.93 23.42
N PHE A 459 31.82 -208.46 23.83
CA PHE A 459 32.40 -209.72 23.31
C PHE A 459 33.04 -210.48 24.47
N GLY A 460 32.45 -211.62 24.85
CA GLY A 460 32.99 -212.52 25.87
C GLY A 460 32.17 -213.81 26.02
N GLU A 461 32.35 -214.77 25.11
CA GLU A 461 32.91 -216.11 25.43
C GLU A 461 32.56 -217.19 24.40
N ILE A 462 33.64 -217.79 23.89
CA ILE A 462 33.81 -219.20 23.53
C ILE A 462 32.93 -219.72 22.38
N GLN A 463 33.58 -219.99 21.25
CA GLN A 463 33.95 -221.39 21.01
C GLN A 463 35.12 -221.48 20.03
N VAL A 464 36.19 -222.15 20.48
CA VAL A 464 36.98 -223.05 19.63
C VAL A 464 36.04 -223.66 18.58
N GLN A 465 36.26 -223.53 17.29
CA GLN A 465 37.49 -223.19 16.59
C GLN A 465 37.14 -222.94 15.12
N LEU A 466 38.01 -222.21 14.44
CA LEU A 466 38.27 -222.30 13.01
C LEU A 466 37.09 -222.12 12.03
N GLU A 467 37.31 -221.18 11.12
CA GLU A 467 36.60 -220.92 9.88
C GLU A 467 35.14 -220.44 9.95
N GLY A 468 35.01 -219.10 9.94
CA GLY A 468 33.75 -218.46 9.54
C GLY A 468 33.78 -216.95 9.40
N ASN A 469 34.38 -216.19 10.32
CA ASN A 469 34.00 -214.78 10.47
C ASN A 469 35.13 -213.75 10.33
N LYS A 470 35.57 -213.51 9.09
CA LYS A 470 36.48 -212.41 8.72
C LYS A 470 35.81 -211.21 8.01
N ILE A 471 34.47 -211.14 7.93
CA ILE A 471 33.77 -210.09 7.14
C ILE A 471 33.04 -209.02 8.00
N LYS A 472 32.74 -209.26 9.29
CA LYS A 472 32.00 -208.28 10.13
C LYS A 472 32.85 -207.18 10.78
N LEU A 473 34.18 -207.26 10.75
CA LEU A 473 35.05 -206.27 11.42
C LEU A 473 35.17 -204.95 10.62
N THR A 474 35.01 -205.00 9.30
CA THR A 474 35.25 -203.82 8.42
C THR A 474 34.07 -202.85 8.40
N GLU A 475 32.82 -203.31 8.55
CA GLU A 475 31.63 -202.44 8.52
C GLU A 475 31.51 -201.52 9.75
N SER A 476 32.03 -201.92 10.92
CA SER A 476 31.96 -201.09 12.13
C SER A 476 32.94 -199.90 12.10
N GLN A 477 34.05 -200.01 11.39
CA GLN A 477 35.04 -198.93 11.30
C GLN A 477 34.58 -197.77 10.39
N GLU A 478 33.74 -198.02 9.39
CA GLU A 478 33.28 -197.00 8.43
C GLU A 478 32.21 -196.06 9.03
N LYS A 479 31.39 -196.53 9.98
CA LYS A 479 30.34 -195.72 10.63
C LYS A 479 30.87 -194.65 11.59
N ILE A 480 32.03 -194.86 12.20
CA ILE A 480 32.62 -193.90 13.16
C ILE A 480 33.09 -192.62 12.42
N GLY A 481 33.71 -192.76 11.25
CA GLY A 481 34.24 -191.61 10.50
C GLY A 481 33.17 -190.64 9.99
N ILE A 482 31.96 -191.12 9.68
CA ILE A 482 30.85 -190.26 9.23
C ILE A 482 30.37 -189.36 10.38
N LEU A 483 30.24 -189.90 11.59
CA LEU A 483 29.74 -189.16 12.76
C LEU A 483 30.70 -188.06 13.23
N GLU A 484 32.02 -188.28 13.12
CA GLU A 484 33.02 -187.25 13.45
C GLU A 484 32.95 -186.05 12.49
N THR A 485 32.63 -186.29 11.21
CA THR A 485 32.54 -185.24 10.20
C THR A 485 31.31 -184.34 10.41
N GLU A 486 30.17 -184.90 10.78
CA GLU A 486 28.93 -184.13 11.05
C GLU A 486 29.07 -183.22 12.28
N LEU A 487 29.79 -183.68 13.31
CA LEU A 487 30.06 -182.86 14.50
C LEU A 487 30.88 -181.61 14.15
N GLY A 488 31.92 -181.76 13.33
CA GLY A 488 32.78 -180.65 12.90
C GLY A 488 32.04 -179.57 12.11
N GLN A 489 31.11 -179.94 11.22
CA GLN A 489 30.33 -178.97 10.45
C GLN A 489 29.37 -178.15 11.34
N THR A 490 28.77 -178.78 12.33
CA THR A 490 27.82 -178.11 13.25
C THR A 490 28.54 -177.07 14.11
N GLN A 491 29.78 -177.36 14.52
CA GLN A 491 30.59 -176.46 15.33
C GLN A 491 31.04 -175.20 14.56
N LEU A 492 31.30 -175.31 13.26
CA LEU A 492 31.62 -174.17 12.40
C LEU A 492 30.44 -173.20 12.22
N GLN A 493 29.21 -173.70 12.08
CA GLN A 493 28.02 -172.85 11.96
C GLN A 493 27.76 -172.04 13.23
N PHE A 494 27.94 -172.65 14.41
CA PHE A 494 27.76 -171.97 15.68
C PHE A 494 28.69 -170.75 15.83
N ASN A 495 29.97 -170.91 15.48
CA ASN A 495 30.94 -169.82 15.53
C ASN A 495 30.60 -168.68 14.55
N GLY A 496 30.06 -168.99 13.38
CA GLY A 496 29.61 -167.98 12.41
C GLY A 496 28.47 -167.09 12.93
N ASN A 497 27.57 -167.63 13.74
CA ASN A 497 26.48 -166.87 14.33
C ASN A 497 26.94 -165.94 15.45
N ILE A 498 27.95 -166.33 16.23
CA ILE A 498 28.55 -165.47 17.27
C ILE A 498 29.17 -164.21 16.65
N LEU A 499 29.87 -164.33 15.52
CA LEU A 499 30.50 -163.19 14.85
C LEU A 499 29.47 -162.16 14.38
N LYS A 500 28.36 -162.60 13.76
CA LYS A 500 27.29 -161.69 13.31
C LYS A 500 26.62 -160.93 14.45
N LEU A 501 26.52 -161.56 15.63
CA LEU A 501 25.98 -160.93 16.83
C LEU A 501 26.90 -159.78 17.29
N GLN A 502 28.22 -160.00 17.29
CA GLN A 502 29.20 -158.98 17.66
C GLN A 502 29.21 -157.78 16.70
N GLU A 503 29.06 -158.02 15.39
CA GLU A 503 28.96 -156.93 14.39
C GLU A 503 27.74 -156.05 14.64
N SER A 504 26.58 -156.66 14.89
CA SER A 504 25.33 -155.93 15.15
C SER A 504 25.42 -155.08 16.43
N GLN A 505 26.04 -155.62 17.49
CA GLN A 505 26.26 -154.89 18.74
C GLN A 505 27.14 -153.65 18.54
N THR A 506 28.16 -153.74 17.69
CA THR A 506 29.08 -152.64 17.39
C THR A 506 28.37 -151.50 16.64
N GLN A 507 27.47 -151.82 15.71
CA GLN A 507 26.71 -150.81 14.95
C GLN A 507 25.76 -150.01 15.82
N ILE A 508 25.12 -150.65 16.81
CA ILE A 508 24.22 -149.98 17.76
C ILE A 508 25.00 -148.94 18.58
N GLN A 509 26.17 -149.29 19.12
CA GLN A 509 27.01 -148.37 19.90
C GLN A 509 27.46 -147.13 19.11
N LEU A 510 27.75 -147.29 17.82
CA LEU A 510 28.13 -146.16 16.96
C LEU A 510 26.96 -145.18 16.78
N LEU A 511 25.75 -145.70 16.55
CA LEU A 511 24.53 -144.89 16.41
C LEU A 511 24.15 -144.16 17.70
N GLU A 512 24.31 -144.81 18.86
CA GLU A 512 24.12 -144.17 20.17
C GLU A 512 25.04 -142.96 20.36
N THR A 513 26.29 -143.07 19.90
CA THR A 513 27.27 -141.98 19.96
C THR A 513 26.89 -140.81 19.03
N GLU A 514 26.43 -141.11 17.81
CA GLU A 514 25.93 -140.07 16.88
C GLU A 514 24.66 -139.38 17.40
N LEU A 515 23.76 -140.13 18.04
CA LEU A 515 22.56 -139.58 18.67
C LEU A 515 22.93 -138.57 19.77
N GLY A 516 23.91 -138.90 20.62
CA GLY A 516 24.41 -138.00 21.65
C GLY A 516 25.00 -136.69 21.09
N LYS A 517 25.77 -136.76 20.00
CA LYS A 517 26.29 -135.56 19.31
C LYS A 517 25.18 -134.69 18.71
N THR A 518 24.12 -135.32 18.22
CA THR A 518 22.99 -134.61 17.60
C THR A 518 22.15 -133.92 18.68
N GLN A 519 21.96 -134.56 19.84
CA GLN A 519 21.30 -133.96 21.01
C GLN A 519 22.03 -132.70 21.50
N GLN A 520 23.36 -132.75 21.63
CA GLN A 520 24.13 -131.55 22.04
C GLN A 520 23.98 -130.37 21.06
N LYS A 521 23.90 -130.65 19.75
CA LYS A 521 23.64 -129.59 18.75
C LYS A 521 22.22 -129.02 18.86
N LEU A 522 21.24 -129.86 19.18
CA LEU A 522 19.86 -129.44 19.41
C LEU A 522 19.79 -128.48 20.61
N ASP A 523 20.39 -128.87 21.73
CA ASP A 523 20.43 -128.06 22.95
C ASP A 523 21.12 -126.71 22.70
N GLY A 524 22.25 -126.71 21.99
CA GLY A 524 22.96 -125.48 21.64
C GLY A 524 22.17 -124.55 20.70
N THR A 525 21.34 -125.10 19.82
CA THR A 525 20.45 -124.31 18.94
C THR A 525 19.28 -123.72 19.74
N GLN A 526 18.76 -124.47 20.72
CA GLN A 526 17.68 -124.02 21.59
C GLN A 526 18.10 -122.86 22.49
N VAL A 527 19.34 -122.86 23.00
CA VAL A 527 19.89 -121.72 23.77
C VAL A 527 19.99 -120.46 22.91
N LYS A 528 20.52 -120.56 21.68
CA LYS A 528 20.61 -119.42 20.76
C LYS A 528 19.24 -118.83 20.41
N LEU A 529 18.23 -119.69 20.26
CA LEU A 529 16.85 -119.25 20.03
C LEU A 529 16.32 -118.40 21.20
N GLN A 530 16.57 -118.82 22.45
CA GLN A 530 16.17 -118.07 23.64
C GLN A 530 16.93 -116.73 23.78
N GLU A 531 18.22 -116.70 23.45
CA GLU A 531 19.01 -115.46 23.45
C GLU A 531 18.46 -114.45 22.44
N SER A 532 18.16 -114.88 21.20
CA SER A 532 17.55 -114.01 20.18
C SER A 532 16.17 -113.50 20.60
N GLN A 533 15.33 -114.35 21.20
CA GLN A 533 14.01 -113.92 21.72
C GLN A 533 14.12 -112.85 22.80
N THR A 534 15.11 -112.98 23.70
CA THR A 534 15.34 -112.01 24.78
C THR A 534 15.83 -110.66 24.24
N GLN A 535 16.69 -110.67 23.21
CA GLN A 535 17.17 -109.45 22.56
C GLN A 535 16.05 -108.69 21.84
N ILE A 536 15.14 -109.40 21.18
CA ILE A 536 13.96 -108.80 20.53
C ILE A 536 13.09 -108.09 21.57
N GLN A 537 12.77 -108.74 22.69
CA GLN A 537 11.95 -108.15 23.76
C GLN A 537 12.56 -106.88 24.38
N LEU A 538 13.90 -106.84 24.53
CA LEU A 538 14.59 -105.66 25.04
C LEU A 538 14.48 -104.49 24.06
N LEU A 539 14.67 -104.75 22.76
CA LEU A 539 14.55 -103.74 21.71
C LEU A 539 13.11 -103.24 21.55
N GLU A 540 12.11 -104.11 21.68
CA GLU A 540 10.70 -103.70 21.71
C GLU A 540 10.40 -102.74 22.88
N THR A 541 11.02 -102.98 24.03
CA THR A 541 10.89 -102.09 25.20
C THR A 541 11.56 -100.73 24.97
N GLU A 542 12.76 -100.71 24.35
CA GLU A 542 13.44 -99.47 23.98
C GLU A 542 12.71 -98.69 22.88
N LEU A 543 12.10 -99.40 21.93
CA LEU A 543 11.23 -98.84 20.90
C LEU A 543 10.03 -98.13 21.55
N GLY A 544 9.36 -98.78 22.52
CA GLY A 544 8.25 -98.17 23.25
C GLY A 544 8.65 -96.90 24.02
N LYS A 545 9.83 -96.88 24.66
CA LYS A 545 10.37 -95.67 25.32
C LYS A 545 10.70 -94.55 24.33
N THR A 546 11.17 -94.91 23.14
CA THR A 546 11.48 -93.94 22.08
C THR A 546 10.21 -93.35 21.48
N GLN A 547 9.18 -94.19 21.28
CA GLN A 547 7.85 -93.76 20.85
C GLN A 547 7.22 -92.77 21.85
N GLN A 548 7.26 -93.06 23.15
CA GLN A 548 6.75 -92.13 24.17
C GLN A 548 7.50 -90.77 24.17
N LYS A 549 8.81 -90.78 23.90
CA LYS A 549 9.58 -89.54 23.75
C LYS A 549 9.18 -88.78 22.48
N LEU A 550 8.91 -89.49 21.38
CA LEU A 550 8.44 -88.89 20.14
C LEU A 550 7.08 -88.21 20.34
N ASP A 551 6.13 -88.93 20.94
CA ASP A 551 4.79 -88.40 21.25
C ASP A 551 4.89 -87.15 22.15
N GLY A 552 5.74 -87.19 23.19
CA GLY A 552 5.97 -86.07 24.08
C GLY A 552 6.60 -84.84 23.40
N THR A 553 7.50 -85.05 22.43
CA THR A 553 8.06 -83.97 21.60
C THR A 553 7.01 -83.41 20.64
N GLN A 554 6.14 -84.25 20.08
CA GLN A 554 5.07 -83.85 19.17
C GLN A 554 4.01 -82.98 19.87
N VAL A 555 3.65 -83.31 21.12
CA VAL A 555 2.75 -82.47 21.93
C VAL A 555 3.37 -81.09 22.19
N LYS A 556 4.66 -81.03 22.60
CA LYS A 556 5.36 -79.76 22.81
C LYS A 556 5.48 -78.91 21.55
N LEU A 557 5.60 -79.56 20.39
CA LEU A 557 5.60 -78.89 19.10
C LEU A 557 4.23 -78.23 18.83
N GLN A 558 3.12 -78.96 19.04
CA GLN A 558 1.78 -78.42 18.88
C GLN A 558 1.47 -77.27 19.86
N GLU A 559 1.88 -77.39 21.12
CA GLU A 559 1.75 -76.31 22.12
C GLU A 559 2.50 -75.04 21.68
N SER A 560 3.74 -75.21 21.18
CA SER A 560 4.56 -74.09 20.69
C SER A 560 3.96 -73.45 19.44
N GLN A 561 3.43 -74.25 18.50
CA GLN A 561 2.72 -73.75 17.31
C GLN A 561 1.47 -72.95 17.69
N THR A 562 0.70 -73.43 18.66
CA THR A 562 -0.51 -72.73 19.13
C THR A 562 -0.16 -71.39 19.80
N GLN A 563 0.92 -71.34 20.59
CA GLN A 563 1.40 -70.10 21.21
C GLN A 563 1.88 -69.08 20.17
N ILE A 564 2.58 -69.53 19.12
CA ILE A 564 3.00 -68.67 18.01
C ILE A 564 1.77 -68.09 17.30
N GLN A 565 0.77 -68.91 16.94
CA GLN A 565 -0.45 -68.43 16.29
C GLN A 565 -1.25 -67.42 17.13
N LEU A 566 -1.32 -67.62 18.45
CA LEU A 566 -1.97 -66.67 19.36
C LEU A 566 -1.22 -65.33 19.38
N LEU A 567 0.11 -65.37 19.45
CA LEU A 567 0.94 -64.17 19.44
C LEU A 567 0.94 -63.47 18.08
N GLU A 568 0.90 -64.20 16.96
CA GLU A 568 0.71 -63.63 15.62
C GLU A 568 -0.64 -62.91 15.51
N THR A 569 -1.68 -63.47 16.12
CA THR A 569 -3.01 -62.84 16.18
C THR A 569 -2.98 -61.56 17.04
N GLU A 570 -2.32 -61.59 18.20
CA GLU A 570 -2.15 -60.40 19.05
C GLU A 570 -1.25 -59.34 18.39
N LEU A 571 -0.20 -59.77 17.69
CA LEU A 571 0.66 -58.92 16.89
C LEU A 571 -0.14 -58.25 15.77
N GLY A 572 -0.99 -58.99 15.06
CA GLY A 572 -1.89 -58.44 14.05
C GLY A 572 -2.90 -57.43 14.62
N LYS A 573 -3.46 -57.69 15.81
CA LYS A 573 -4.33 -56.72 16.51
C LYS A 573 -3.56 -55.48 16.96
N THR A 574 -2.32 -55.64 17.39
CA THR A 574 -1.45 -54.54 17.81
C THR A 574 -1.01 -53.72 16.59
N GLN A 575 -0.70 -54.37 15.46
CA GLN A 575 -0.40 -53.74 14.19
C GLN A 575 -1.60 -52.96 13.68
N GLN A 576 -2.82 -53.52 13.67
CA GLN A 576 -4.03 -52.78 13.29
C GLN A 576 -4.29 -51.57 14.19
N LYS A 577 -4.02 -51.68 15.49
CA LYS A 577 -4.12 -50.53 16.41
C LYS A 577 -3.00 -49.51 16.16
N LEU A 578 -1.81 -49.94 15.80
CA LEU A 578 -0.70 -49.07 15.41
C LEU A 578 -1.05 -48.36 14.11
N ASP A 579 -1.48 -49.08 13.08
CA ASP A 579 -1.94 -48.54 11.80
C ASP A 579 -3.07 -47.52 12.02
N GLY A 580 -4.06 -47.84 12.85
CA GLY A 580 -5.13 -46.88 13.20
C GLY A 580 -4.63 -45.66 13.98
N THR A 581 -3.56 -45.81 14.77
CA THR A 581 -2.92 -44.67 15.45
C THR A 581 -2.04 -43.88 14.49
N GLN A 582 -1.42 -44.53 13.51
CA GLN A 582 -0.59 -43.92 12.47
C GLN A 582 -1.45 -43.19 11.44
N VAL A 583 -2.63 -43.70 11.11
CA VAL A 583 -3.65 -42.97 10.34
C VAL A 583 -4.11 -41.76 11.13
N LYS A 584 -4.43 -41.88 12.42
CA LYS A 584 -4.77 -40.73 13.26
C LYS A 584 -3.61 -39.73 13.38
N LEU A 585 -2.38 -40.20 13.48
CA LEU A 585 -1.19 -39.36 13.47
C LEU A 585 -1.02 -38.66 12.12
N GLN A 586 -1.23 -39.36 11.00
CA GLN A 586 -1.22 -38.76 9.67
C GLN A 586 -2.35 -37.77 9.48
N GLU A 587 -3.56 -38.04 9.99
CA GLU A 587 -4.68 -37.11 10.02
C GLU A 587 -4.33 -35.88 10.86
N SER A 588 -3.78 -36.06 12.06
CA SER A 588 -3.29 -34.97 12.92
C SER A 588 -2.14 -34.22 12.27
N GLN A 589 -1.19 -34.88 11.59
CA GLN A 589 -0.10 -34.25 10.84
C GLN A 589 -0.63 -33.50 9.62
N THR A 590 -1.67 -34.01 8.96
CA THR A 590 -2.32 -33.34 7.84
C THR A 590 -3.13 -32.15 8.32
N GLN A 591 -3.80 -32.27 9.47
CA GLN A 591 -4.47 -31.16 10.16
C GLN A 591 -3.46 -30.13 10.65
N ILE A 592 -2.31 -30.54 11.20
CA ILE A 592 -1.21 -29.64 11.56
C ILE A 592 -0.66 -28.98 10.32
N LYS A 593 -0.41 -29.70 9.23
CA LYS A 593 0.06 -29.11 7.97
C LYS A 593 -0.96 -28.16 7.37
N LEU A 594 -2.25 -28.48 7.48
CA LEU A 594 -3.34 -27.60 7.07
C LEU A 594 -3.39 -26.37 7.97
N LEU A 595 -3.22 -26.54 9.29
CA LEU A 595 -3.15 -25.48 10.28
C LEU A 595 -1.85 -24.68 10.19
N GLU A 596 -0.74 -25.23 9.73
CA GLU A 596 0.53 -24.57 9.42
C GLU A 596 0.39 -23.79 8.12
N THR A 597 -0.39 -24.30 7.17
CA THR A 597 -0.75 -23.58 5.95
C THR A 597 -1.74 -22.46 6.27
N GLU A 598 -2.72 -22.71 7.14
CA GLU A 598 -3.63 -21.68 7.65
C GLU A 598 -2.88 -20.70 8.54
N LEU A 599 -1.94 -21.13 9.37
CA LEU A 599 -1.06 -20.29 10.16
C LEU A 599 -0.16 -19.49 9.24
N GLY A 600 0.37 -20.07 8.16
CA GLY A 600 1.13 -19.36 7.14
C GLY A 600 0.27 -18.33 6.40
N LYS A 601 -1.00 -18.65 6.12
CA LYS A 601 -1.99 -17.69 5.58
C LYS A 601 -2.36 -16.63 6.62
N THR A 602 -2.41 -17.00 7.89
CA THR A 602 -2.76 -16.12 9.01
C THR A 602 -1.56 -15.24 9.36
N GLN A 603 -0.35 -15.74 9.20
CA GLN A 603 0.93 -15.04 9.30
C GLN A 603 1.09 -14.12 8.11
N GLN A 604 0.79 -14.55 6.88
CA GLN A 604 0.72 -13.63 5.74
C GLN A 604 -0.37 -12.56 5.91
N LYS A 605 -1.52 -12.92 6.49
CA LYS A 605 -2.54 -11.95 6.86
C LYS A 605 -2.06 -11.07 8.00
N LEU A 606 -1.27 -11.57 8.94
CA LEU A 606 -0.72 -10.83 10.07
C LEU A 606 0.36 -9.88 9.58
N ASP A 607 1.29 -10.33 8.76
CA ASP A 607 2.29 -9.54 8.04
C ASP A 607 1.60 -8.49 7.17
N GLY A 608 0.56 -8.88 6.43
CA GLY A 608 -0.26 -7.93 5.66
C GLY A 608 -1.04 -6.96 6.55
N THR A 609 -1.46 -7.39 7.74
CA THR A 609 -2.09 -6.55 8.76
C THR A 609 -1.07 -5.68 9.47
N GLN A 610 0.18 -6.10 9.58
CA GLN A 610 1.30 -5.42 10.22
C GLN A 610 1.90 -4.40 9.28
N VAL A 611 1.95 -4.69 7.98
CA VAL A 611 2.21 -3.73 6.91
C VAL A 611 1.08 -2.71 6.88
N LYS A 612 -0.19 -3.13 6.89
CA LYS A 612 -1.32 -2.18 6.98
C LYS A 612 -1.30 -1.38 8.28
N LEU A 613 -0.87 -1.97 9.39
CA LEU A 613 -0.70 -1.30 10.67
C LEU A 613 0.43 -0.29 10.60
N GLN A 614 1.56 -0.64 9.98
CA GLN A 614 2.65 0.30 9.73
C GLN A 614 2.19 1.41 8.79
N GLU A 615 1.46 1.10 7.71
CA GLU A 615 0.86 2.08 6.81
C GLU A 615 -0.10 3.00 7.56
N SER A 616 -1.01 2.45 8.38
CA SER A 616 -1.92 3.23 9.24
C SER A 616 -1.15 4.02 10.30
N GLN A 617 -0.11 3.50 10.93
CA GLN A 617 0.76 4.27 11.84
C GLN A 617 1.51 5.38 11.11
N THR A 618 1.92 5.14 9.87
CA THR A 618 2.58 6.14 9.03
C THR A 618 1.58 7.21 8.60
N GLN A 619 0.34 6.81 8.28
CA GLN A 619 -0.78 7.72 7.99
C GLN A 619 -1.16 8.51 9.23
N ILE A 620 -1.30 7.89 10.40
CA ILE A 620 -1.52 8.58 11.67
C ILE A 620 -0.41 9.59 11.92
N LYS A 621 0.86 9.20 11.76
CA LYS A 621 1.99 10.11 11.92
C LYS A 621 1.97 11.25 10.89
N LEU A 622 1.55 10.97 9.66
CA LEU A 622 1.39 11.98 8.61
C LEU A 622 0.23 12.94 8.95
N LEU A 623 -0.89 12.41 9.44
CA LEU A 623 -2.06 13.15 9.89
C LEU A 623 -1.77 13.96 11.15
N GLU A 624 -0.99 13.45 12.10
CA GLU A 624 -0.48 14.21 13.26
C GLU A 624 0.43 15.35 12.80
N THR A 625 1.27 15.10 11.80
CA THR A 625 2.14 16.12 11.20
C THR A 625 1.31 17.18 10.46
N GLU A 626 0.30 16.77 9.69
CA GLU A 626 -0.62 17.69 9.03
C GLU A 626 -1.46 18.47 10.04
N LEU A 627 -2.02 17.81 11.06
CA LEU A 627 -2.77 18.42 12.15
C LEU A 627 -1.90 19.45 12.88
N GLY A 628 -0.64 19.13 13.17
CA GLY A 628 0.32 20.09 13.74
C GLY A 628 0.59 21.27 12.82
N LYS A 629 0.75 21.05 11.51
CA LYS A 629 0.89 22.14 10.51
C LYS A 629 -0.36 23.00 10.43
N THR A 630 -1.54 22.38 10.40
CA THR A 630 -2.82 23.08 10.34
C THR A 630 -3.07 23.86 11.62
N GLN A 631 -2.79 23.31 12.80
CA GLN A 631 -2.85 24.03 14.08
C GLN A 631 -1.87 25.21 14.11
N THR A 632 -0.67 25.04 13.55
CA THR A 632 0.32 26.13 13.44
C THR A 632 -0.18 27.24 12.51
N SER A 633 -0.70 26.89 11.32
CA SER A 633 -1.33 27.86 10.42
C SER A 633 -2.58 28.50 11.02
N LEU A 634 -3.38 27.75 11.78
CA LEU A 634 -4.56 28.26 12.48
C LEU A 634 -4.13 29.31 13.52
N ALA A 635 -3.11 29.00 14.31
CA ALA A 635 -2.53 29.92 15.29
C ALA A 635 -1.98 31.17 14.60
N GLN A 636 -1.21 31.02 13.52
CA GLN A 636 -0.68 32.14 12.74
C GLN A 636 -1.80 33.01 12.15
N THR A 637 -2.83 32.41 11.56
CA THR A 637 -3.97 33.13 11.00
C THR A 637 -4.74 33.87 12.10
N GLN A 638 -4.87 33.26 13.28
CA GLN A 638 -5.51 33.88 14.43
C GLN A 638 -4.68 35.05 14.98
N THR A 639 -3.34 34.95 14.97
CA THR A 639 -2.43 36.05 15.30
C THR A 639 -2.55 37.18 14.29
N SER A 640 -2.54 36.89 12.98
CA SER A 640 -2.71 37.88 11.93
C SER A 640 -4.07 38.57 12.04
N LEU A 641 -5.17 37.82 12.22
CA LEU A 641 -6.51 38.38 12.43
C LEU A 641 -6.55 39.28 13.67
N GLN A 642 -5.87 38.92 14.76
CA GLN A 642 -5.74 39.79 15.93
C GLN A 642 -4.98 41.07 15.61
N GLN A 643 -3.84 40.98 14.91
CA GLN A 643 -3.06 42.15 14.50
C GLN A 643 -3.89 43.08 13.62
N THR A 644 -4.57 42.55 12.60
CA THR A 644 -5.39 43.37 11.70
C THR A 644 -6.54 44.04 12.45
N LYS A 645 -7.20 43.33 13.38
CA LYS A 645 -8.20 43.91 14.29
C LYS A 645 -7.60 45.03 15.15
N GLN A 646 -6.40 44.83 15.67
CA GLN A 646 -5.69 45.83 16.46
C GLN A 646 -5.36 47.07 15.62
N GLU A 647 -4.86 46.89 14.40
CA GLU A 647 -4.57 47.99 13.47
C GLU A 647 -5.83 48.76 13.09
N THR A 648 -6.94 48.07 12.79
CA THR A 648 -8.22 48.74 12.51
C THR A 648 -8.74 49.53 13.70
N GLU A 649 -8.59 48.99 14.92
CA GLU A 649 -8.99 49.70 16.13
C GLU A 649 -8.07 50.90 16.41
N THR A 650 -6.77 50.75 16.15
CA THR A 650 -5.77 51.83 16.28
C THR A 650 -6.07 52.96 15.29
N LEU A 651 -6.34 52.62 14.03
CA LEU A 651 -6.76 53.58 12.99
C LEU A 651 -8.11 54.23 13.33
N ARG A 652 -9.07 53.49 13.88
CA ARG A 652 -10.33 54.07 14.37
C ARG A 652 -10.09 55.07 15.49
N VAL A 653 -9.22 54.73 16.45
CA VAL A 653 -8.86 55.62 17.55
C VAL A 653 -8.11 56.84 17.03
N GLU A 654 -7.17 56.69 16.09
CA GLU A 654 -6.48 57.82 15.45
C GLU A 654 -7.44 58.71 14.67
N ILE A 655 -8.38 58.15 13.91
CA ILE A 655 -9.42 58.92 13.20
C ILE A 655 -10.32 59.65 14.20
N SER A 656 -10.69 59.00 15.31
CA SER A 656 -11.52 59.61 16.36
C SER A 656 -10.75 60.70 17.14
N ALA A 657 -9.46 60.49 17.38
CA ALA A 657 -8.54 61.45 17.99
C ALA A 657 -8.26 62.63 17.06
N MET A 658 -8.08 62.39 15.75
CA MET A 658 -7.99 63.43 14.74
C MET A 658 -9.29 64.24 14.69
N LYS A 659 -10.47 63.60 14.68
CA LYS A 659 -11.77 64.29 14.65
C LYS A 659 -12.09 65.08 15.94
N SER A 660 -11.54 64.67 17.09
CA SER A 660 -11.78 65.32 18.39
C SER A 660 -10.67 66.28 18.85
N SER A 661 -9.50 66.21 18.22
CA SER A 661 -8.32 67.04 18.49
C SER A 661 -8.63 68.52 18.36
N LYS A 662 -8.07 69.30 19.30
CA LYS A 662 -8.11 70.77 19.28
C LYS A 662 -7.64 71.31 17.93
N PHE A 663 -6.69 70.65 17.27
CA PHE A 663 -6.12 71.02 15.98
C PHE A 663 -7.13 70.93 14.83
N TRP A 664 -8.02 69.92 14.83
CA TRP A 664 -9.02 69.72 13.78
C TRP A 664 -10.22 70.67 13.92
N LYS A 665 -10.66 70.90 15.17
CA LYS A 665 -11.64 71.96 15.51
C LYS A 665 -11.09 73.38 15.26
N PHE A 666 -9.78 73.59 15.38
CA PHE A 666 -9.12 74.84 15.02
C PHE A 666 -8.98 75.00 13.51
N ARG A 667 -8.77 73.90 12.77
CA ARG A 667 -8.61 73.88 11.31
C ARG A 667 -9.89 74.32 10.58
N GLU A 668 -11.08 73.89 11.02
CA GLU A 668 -12.35 74.41 10.48
C GLU A 668 -12.53 75.93 10.69
N LYS A 669 -12.17 76.45 11.87
CA LYS A 669 -12.23 77.89 12.18
C LYS A 669 -11.11 78.70 11.51
N TRP A 670 -9.97 78.08 11.25
CA TRP A 670 -8.81 78.69 10.58
C TRP A 670 -9.10 78.96 9.09
N PHE A 671 -9.89 78.12 8.42
CA PHE A 671 -10.26 78.34 7.01
C PHE A 671 -11.18 79.55 6.81
N THR A 672 -12.06 79.86 7.77
CA THR A 672 -12.84 81.13 7.76
C THR A 672 -11.99 82.39 7.97
N LEU A 673 -10.79 82.25 8.55
CA LEU A 673 -9.88 83.36 8.86
C LEU A 673 -8.80 83.56 7.78
N LYS A 674 -8.44 82.50 7.06
CA LYS A 674 -7.37 82.48 6.04
C LYS A 674 -7.70 83.26 4.77
N SER A 675 -8.97 83.60 4.51
CA SER A 675 -9.37 84.46 3.39
C SER A 675 -8.99 85.94 3.57
N LYS A 676 -8.44 86.34 4.73
CA LYS A 676 -8.17 87.75 5.07
C LYS A 676 -6.72 88.15 5.33
N LEU A 677 -5.75 87.24 5.44
CA LEU A 677 -4.39 87.61 5.87
C LEU A 677 -3.29 86.91 5.07
N ARG A 678 -2.82 87.60 4.01
CA ARG A 678 -1.62 87.26 3.24
C ARG A 678 -0.43 88.10 3.74
N LYS A 679 0.62 87.44 4.26
CA LYS A 679 2.08 87.78 4.21
C LYS A 679 2.87 87.49 5.51
N LEU A 680 4.10 86.95 5.31
CA LEU A 680 5.35 86.99 6.12
C LEU A 680 5.65 85.89 7.17
N ARG A 681 6.63 85.02 6.85
CA ARG A 681 7.71 84.54 7.75
C ARG A 681 8.99 84.18 6.94
N PRO A 682 10.21 84.44 7.44
CA PRO A 682 11.47 84.21 6.72
C PRO A 682 11.98 82.75 6.76
N HIS A 683 12.76 82.32 5.76
CA HIS A 683 13.38 80.99 5.62
C HIS A 683 14.77 81.08 4.94
N PHE A 684 15.69 80.17 5.30
CA PHE A 684 16.86 79.87 4.48
C PHE A 684 16.40 79.17 3.20
N LEU A 685 16.89 79.64 2.05
CA LEU A 685 16.70 78.96 0.76
C LEU A 685 18.03 78.31 0.39
N PHE A 686 18.02 77.00 0.17
CA PHE A 686 19.22 76.25 -0.18
C PHE A 686 18.92 75.04 -1.05
N SER A 687 19.94 74.57 -1.77
CA SER A 687 19.97 73.27 -2.45
C SER A 687 21.39 72.71 -2.43
N ILE A 688 21.51 71.38 -2.52
CA ILE A 688 22.79 70.66 -2.65
C ILE A 688 22.83 70.07 -4.06
N ASP A 689 23.85 70.46 -4.84
CA ASP A 689 24.04 70.03 -6.23
C ASP A 689 24.90 68.76 -6.30
N SER A 690 25.86 68.61 -5.38
CA SER A 690 26.74 67.44 -5.26
C SER A 690 27.06 67.19 -3.78
N PRO A 691 27.11 65.92 -3.31
CA PRO A 691 26.88 64.69 -4.05
C PRO A 691 25.38 64.37 -4.23
N ILE A 692 25.00 63.85 -5.40
CA ILE A 692 23.62 63.41 -5.69
C ILE A 692 23.30 62.08 -4.98
N ASN A 693 24.33 61.29 -4.64
CA ASN A 693 24.23 60.02 -3.94
C ASN A 693 25.11 60.03 -2.69
N TRP A 694 24.51 59.73 -1.55
CA TRP A 694 25.16 59.73 -0.24
C TRP A 694 25.89 58.41 0.10
N LYS A 695 25.93 57.43 -0.82
CA LYS A 695 26.84 56.27 -0.76
C LYS A 695 28.10 56.56 -1.58
N ILE A 696 29.17 56.98 -0.91
CA ILE A 696 30.39 57.49 -1.56
C ILE A 696 31.54 56.50 -1.36
N SER A 697 32.22 56.13 -2.44
CA SER A 697 33.34 55.15 -2.43
C SER A 697 34.71 55.78 -2.19
N ASN A 698 34.82 57.10 -2.25
CA ASN A 698 36.05 57.84 -2.04
C ASN A 698 36.09 58.46 -0.63
N SER A 699 37.27 58.51 -0.03
CA SER A 699 37.47 59.11 1.30
C SER A 699 37.40 60.65 1.31
N GLN A 700 37.26 61.28 0.14
CA GLN A 700 37.06 62.73 -0.01
C GLN A 700 35.69 62.98 -0.65
N ILE A 701 34.85 63.71 0.07
CA ILE A 701 33.49 64.08 -0.32
C ILE A 701 33.50 65.57 -0.67
N GLU A 702 33.08 65.91 -1.87
CA GLU A 702 32.90 67.29 -2.30
C GLU A 702 31.41 67.65 -2.21
N ILE A 703 31.09 68.63 -1.37
CA ILE A 703 29.74 69.14 -1.16
C ILE A 703 29.63 70.51 -1.82
N VAL A 704 28.84 70.58 -2.88
CA VAL A 704 28.60 71.80 -3.66
C VAL A 704 27.11 72.09 -3.64
N GLY A 705 26.76 73.36 -3.47
CA GLY A 705 25.38 73.79 -3.50
C GLY A 705 25.25 75.29 -3.50
N TRP A 706 24.06 75.77 -3.18
CA TRP A 706 23.80 77.18 -2.96
C TRP A 706 22.93 77.38 -1.73
N CYS A 707 23.14 78.49 -1.03
CA CYS A 707 22.37 78.87 0.15
C CYS A 707 22.36 80.39 0.30
N PHE A 708 21.19 80.97 0.54
CA PHE A 708 21.06 82.38 0.91
C PHE A 708 19.84 82.58 1.81
N HIS A 709 19.84 83.71 2.52
CA HIS A 709 18.75 84.11 3.41
C HIS A 709 18.10 85.39 2.89
N ASP A 710 16.78 85.51 3.07
CA ASP A 710 16.02 86.69 2.63
C ASP A 710 16.42 88.01 3.33
N THR A 711 16.84 87.95 4.59
CA THR A 711 17.06 89.11 5.47
C THR A 711 18.45 89.16 6.11
N LEU A 712 19.08 88.01 6.40
CA LEU A 712 20.43 87.92 6.98
C LEU A 712 21.51 87.78 5.90
N ASN A 713 22.76 88.13 6.23
CA ASN A 713 23.90 87.93 5.32
C ASN A 713 24.72 86.73 5.79
N ILE A 714 24.81 85.68 4.97
CA ILE A 714 25.68 84.52 5.24
C ILE A 714 27.13 84.96 5.00
N GLN A 715 27.99 84.70 5.98
CA GLN A 715 29.42 85.03 5.92
C GLN A 715 30.24 83.82 5.48
N ASN A 716 29.90 82.64 5.99
CA ASN A 716 30.58 81.38 5.69
C ASN A 716 29.60 80.22 5.78
N ILE A 717 29.94 79.12 5.11
CA ILE A 717 29.28 77.82 5.27
C ILE A 717 30.37 76.79 5.58
N ARG A 718 30.10 75.92 6.56
CA ARG A 718 30.99 74.83 6.97
C ARG A 718 30.20 73.54 7.13
N ALA A 719 30.86 72.40 6.94
CA ALA A 719 30.32 71.11 7.33
C ALA A 719 30.88 70.69 8.69
N ARG A 720 30.05 70.10 9.52
CA ARG A 720 30.46 69.45 10.77
C ARG A 720 30.07 67.98 10.72
N VAL A 721 31.05 67.12 10.99
CA VAL A 721 30.85 65.68 11.13
C VAL A 721 31.37 65.30 12.50
N GLU A 722 30.47 64.90 13.39
CA GLU A 722 30.78 64.68 14.81
C GLU A 722 31.47 65.92 15.45
N THR A 723 32.75 65.81 15.81
CA THR A 723 33.57 66.88 16.39
C THR A 723 34.47 67.58 15.36
N GLU A 724 34.58 67.04 14.14
CA GLU A 724 35.42 67.62 13.08
C GLU A 724 34.67 68.68 12.28
N ILE A 725 35.35 69.78 11.97
CA ILE A 725 34.79 70.91 11.22
C ILE A 725 35.58 71.09 9.92
N PHE A 726 34.85 71.10 8.82
CA PHE A 726 35.37 71.29 7.47
C PHE A 726 34.88 72.63 6.93
N LEU A 727 35.80 73.57 6.73
CA LEU A 727 35.48 74.91 6.24
C LEU A 727 35.22 74.88 4.73
N GLY A 728 34.13 75.52 4.31
CA GLY A 728 33.80 75.72 2.91
C GLY A 728 34.20 77.08 2.39
N LYS A 729 34.29 77.18 1.06
CA LYS A 729 34.22 78.46 0.35
C LYS A 729 32.77 78.83 0.16
N TYR A 730 32.39 80.03 0.58
CA TYR A 730 31.07 80.62 0.34
C TYR A 730 31.23 81.90 -0.49
N GLY A 731 30.20 82.27 -1.26
CA GLY A 731 30.23 83.46 -2.12
C GLY A 731 30.49 83.16 -3.59
N ILE A 732 30.35 81.90 -4.01
CA ILE A 732 30.58 81.49 -5.41
C ILE A 732 29.42 82.02 -6.27
N PRO A 733 29.67 82.72 -7.39
CA PRO A 733 28.61 83.25 -8.25
C PRO A 733 27.68 82.16 -8.83
N ARG A 734 26.36 82.35 -8.72
CA ARG A 734 25.27 81.49 -9.20
C ARG A 734 24.24 82.26 -10.03
N PRO A 735 24.54 82.53 -11.32
CA PRO A 735 23.62 83.23 -12.21
C PRO A 735 22.30 82.49 -12.43
N ASP A 736 22.34 81.16 -12.41
CA ASP A 736 21.20 80.25 -12.53
C ASP A 736 20.19 80.44 -11.38
N VAL A 737 20.69 80.55 -10.15
CA VAL A 737 19.86 80.81 -8.96
C VAL A 737 19.27 82.22 -9.01
N THR A 738 20.03 83.20 -9.49
CA THR A 738 19.54 84.59 -9.62
C THR A 738 18.43 84.73 -10.66
N GLN A 739 18.44 83.92 -11.72
CA GLN A 739 17.37 83.92 -12.73
C GLN A 739 16.02 83.48 -12.14
N GLN A 740 16.05 82.54 -11.19
CA GLN A 740 14.86 82.03 -10.50
C GLN A 740 14.43 82.92 -9.33
N TYR A 741 15.37 83.58 -8.65
CA TYR A 741 15.14 84.46 -7.49
C TYR A 741 15.65 85.89 -7.78
N ASN A 742 15.12 86.50 -8.84
CA ASN A 742 15.61 87.78 -9.39
C ASN A 742 15.43 89.00 -8.48
N ASP A 743 14.62 88.87 -7.44
CA ASP A 743 14.24 89.88 -6.46
C ASP A 743 15.12 89.86 -5.20
N ILE A 744 16.04 88.88 -5.07
CA ILE A 744 16.87 88.70 -3.89
C ILE A 744 18.35 88.94 -4.22
N SER A 745 18.90 90.06 -3.73
CA SER A 745 20.27 90.49 -4.05
C SER A 745 21.38 89.54 -3.59
N THR A 746 21.11 88.67 -2.62
CA THR A 746 22.07 87.66 -2.12
C THR A 746 22.07 86.37 -2.93
N ALA A 747 21.12 86.17 -3.86
CA ALA A 747 21.05 84.98 -4.69
C ALA A 747 22.26 84.83 -5.62
N PHE A 748 22.86 85.94 -6.07
CA PHE A 748 23.99 85.91 -7.01
C PHE A 748 25.25 85.30 -6.43
N ASN A 749 25.61 85.60 -5.18
CA ASN A 749 26.82 85.04 -4.55
C ASN A 749 26.45 83.95 -3.53
N SER A 750 25.47 83.11 -3.86
CA SER A 750 24.91 82.12 -2.93
C SER A 750 25.61 80.76 -2.96
N GLY A 751 26.51 80.52 -3.93
CA GLY A 751 27.16 79.23 -4.09
C GLY A 751 28.18 78.91 -2.98
N PHE A 752 28.29 77.64 -2.64
CA PHE A 752 29.29 77.13 -1.70
C PHE A 752 29.91 75.80 -2.15
N GLU A 753 31.13 75.55 -1.67
CA GLU A 753 31.91 74.34 -1.92
C GLU A 753 32.68 73.95 -0.64
N ILE A 754 32.50 72.71 -0.17
CA ILE A 754 33.17 72.15 1.01
C ILE A 754 33.78 70.80 0.65
N PHE A 755 35.04 70.57 1.00
CA PHE A 755 35.68 69.26 0.91
C PHE A 755 35.75 68.62 2.29
N VAL A 756 35.16 67.44 2.42
CA VAL A 756 35.08 66.66 3.67
C VAL A 756 35.86 65.37 3.48
N GLN A 757 36.85 65.12 4.33
CA GLN A 757 37.62 63.88 4.30
C GLN A 757 37.14 62.96 5.42
N LEU A 758 36.64 61.77 5.10
CA LEU A 758 36.16 60.79 6.08
C LEU A 758 36.76 59.41 5.81
N SER A 759 37.02 58.65 6.87
CA SER A 759 37.27 57.22 6.76
C SER A 759 35.98 56.46 6.40
N PRO A 760 36.05 55.21 5.92
CA PRO A 760 34.84 54.43 5.62
C PRO A 760 33.98 54.21 6.87
N GLY A 761 32.71 54.61 6.82
CA GLY A 761 31.76 54.51 7.93
C GLY A 761 30.43 55.23 7.64
N ASN A 762 29.49 55.12 8.58
CA ASN A 762 28.23 55.88 8.54
C ASN A 762 28.37 57.12 9.42
N TYR A 763 28.23 58.31 8.84
CA TYR A 763 28.41 59.58 9.53
C TYR A 763 27.18 60.46 9.39
N GLN A 764 26.91 61.25 10.43
CA GLN A 764 25.96 62.36 10.34
C GLN A 764 26.72 63.64 9.97
N LEU A 765 26.35 64.24 8.84
CA LEU A 765 26.92 65.50 8.36
C LEU A 765 25.92 66.64 8.53
N ILE A 766 26.37 67.73 9.15
CA ILE A 766 25.57 68.93 9.38
C ILE A 766 26.21 70.10 8.62
N LEU A 767 25.43 70.78 7.78
CA LEU A 767 25.84 72.05 7.16
C LEU A 767 25.43 73.21 8.06
N GLU A 768 26.37 74.08 8.40
CA GLU A 768 26.16 75.25 9.25
C GLU A 768 26.48 76.52 8.46
N ALA A 769 25.56 77.48 8.47
CA ALA A 769 25.75 78.80 7.89
C ALA A 769 26.00 79.83 9.00
N GLU A 770 27.14 80.51 8.94
CA GLU A 770 27.42 81.64 9.83
C GLU A 770 26.72 82.89 9.28
N VAL A 771 25.77 83.43 10.02
CA VAL A 771 24.98 84.60 9.58
C VAL A 771 25.28 85.83 10.41
N ARG A 772 25.24 87.01 9.77
CA ARG A 772 25.22 88.31 10.46
C ARG A 772 24.02 89.16 10.04
N PRO A 773 23.47 89.96 10.97
CA PRO A 773 22.52 91.01 10.61
C PRO A 773 23.14 91.98 9.60
N ARG A 774 22.37 92.47 8.64
CA ARG A 774 22.84 93.53 7.71
C ARG A 774 23.10 94.81 8.51
N VAL A 775 24.21 95.49 8.22
CA VAL A 775 24.60 96.76 8.89
C VAL A 775 23.43 97.75 8.78
N GLY A 776 22.89 98.20 9.93
CA GLY A 776 21.70 99.04 10.03
C GLY A 776 20.58 98.49 10.94
N VAL A 777 20.76 97.31 11.54
CA VAL A 777 19.83 96.75 12.55
C VAL A 777 20.59 96.53 13.85
N SER A 778 20.20 97.21 14.93
CA SER A 778 20.75 97.00 16.27
C SER A 778 20.30 95.64 16.80
N VAL A 779 21.23 94.74 17.10
CA VAL A 779 20.95 93.44 17.70
C VAL A 779 21.86 93.26 18.92
N SER A 780 21.25 93.20 20.10
CA SER A 780 21.83 92.56 21.30
C SER A 780 22.08 91.09 20.99
N GLU A 781 23.27 90.59 21.35
CA GLU A 781 23.75 89.21 21.19
C GLU A 781 22.64 88.15 21.13
N ALA A 782 22.56 87.44 20.01
CA ALA A 782 21.73 86.25 19.83
C ALA A 782 22.64 85.07 19.45
N PRO A 783 22.51 83.90 20.11
CA PRO A 783 23.35 82.74 19.87
C PRO A 783 23.00 82.02 18.56
N LEU A 784 23.98 81.24 18.06
CA LEU A 784 23.86 80.28 16.95
C LEU A 784 22.57 79.46 17.07
N GLN A 785 21.70 79.52 16.05
CA GLN A 785 20.52 78.65 15.95
C GLN A 785 20.89 77.35 15.22
N GLU A 786 20.73 76.23 15.93
CA GLU A 786 20.73 74.88 15.37
C GLU A 786 19.54 74.68 14.43
N ALA A 787 19.79 74.10 13.24
CA ALA A 787 18.73 73.58 12.39
C ALA A 787 18.20 72.26 12.99
N ALA A 788 16.88 72.15 13.08
CA ALA A 788 16.17 71.00 13.62
C ALA A 788 16.49 69.69 12.88
N PRO A 789 16.46 68.53 13.57
CA PRO A 789 16.75 67.23 12.98
C PRO A 789 15.73 66.82 11.92
N LEU A 790 16.24 66.28 10.81
CA LEU A 790 15.46 65.64 9.75
C LEU A 790 14.99 64.26 10.22
N GLN A 791 13.66 64.12 10.27
CA GLN A 791 12.81 62.92 10.21
C GLN A 791 13.39 61.56 10.65
N GLU A 792 12.80 61.07 11.74
CA GLU A 792 12.75 59.65 12.13
C GLU A 792 12.21 58.79 10.98
N ALA A 793 13.02 57.85 10.53
CA ALA A 793 12.57 56.69 9.78
C ALA A 793 12.18 55.57 10.77
N ALA A 794 11.05 54.93 10.49
CA ALA A 794 10.47 53.83 11.26
C ALA A 794 11.45 52.65 11.45
N PRO A 795 11.34 51.88 12.55
CA PRO A 795 12.19 50.73 12.81
C PRO A 795 11.89 49.60 11.81
N LEU A 796 12.91 49.25 11.02
CA LEU A 796 12.94 47.99 10.28
C LEU A 796 13.31 46.86 11.26
N GLN A 797 12.49 45.82 11.19
CA GLN A 797 12.58 44.55 11.89
C GLN A 797 13.98 43.94 11.83
N GLU A 798 14.54 43.59 12.99
CA GLU A 798 15.63 42.64 13.09
C GLU A 798 15.14 41.26 12.63
N ALA A 799 15.77 40.76 11.57
CA ALA A 799 15.75 39.36 11.23
C ALA A 799 16.54 38.57 12.29
N ALA A 800 15.88 37.57 12.89
CA ALA A 800 16.52 36.57 13.71
C ALA A 800 17.59 35.79 12.90
N PRO A 801 18.77 35.52 13.47
CA PRO A 801 19.66 34.51 12.94
C PRO A 801 19.13 33.13 13.34
N LEU A 802 18.73 32.32 12.37
CA LEU A 802 18.62 30.88 12.55
C LEU A 802 20.03 30.27 12.46
N GLN A 803 20.40 29.65 13.57
CA GLN A 803 21.01 28.31 13.65
C GLN A 803 22.50 28.16 13.30
N GLU A 804 23.33 28.15 14.36
CA GLU A 804 24.08 26.92 14.65
C GLU A 804 23.14 25.97 15.37
N ALA A 805 22.29 25.29 14.59
CA ALA A 805 21.11 24.56 15.06
C ALA A 805 20.01 25.38 15.75
#